data_AF-A0A1S1Q1W1-F1
#
_entry.id   AF-A0A1S1Q1W1-F1
#
_cell.length_a   1.000
_cell.length_b   1.000
_cell.length_c   1.000
_cell.angle_alpha   90.00
_cell.angle_beta   90.00
_cell.angle_gamma   90.00
#
_symmetry.space_group_name_H-M   'P 1'
#
loop_
_entity.id
_entity.type
_entity.pdbx_description
1 polymer ?
#
loop_
_entity_poly.entity_id
_entity_poly.type
_entity_poly.pdbx_seq_one_letter_code
_entity_poly.pdbx_strand_id
1 'polypeptide(L)'
;MTSGTGSGVDLVPAAVRIALRVAATVIAEQTSEAVDPDRVVNSREGIALVAELLQQSPELRSATATRLAGMKAQDELTELPPGDGTADDGTADDGTADDGTADNGVAGDLVALLTGPDPEGARRAAARVRVLLDEQRRVSRRDRRERERHSRPSARQRGEDRAQVRLTEVREARNQARRQASLAENDARELRVKILELGEELVALSARAEAAEARLDAAKRDSMDPRWVAAALSSLLQPRQNPGPQDTRGRAPGEPEQVDPGRAAPAAVNAAQLEAAARHAGLPPVLTETVSTWLPALLDAFVEPPPPVTNLRERTLRIEVLGGGTEIGGSCVLVTAGDTRLLVDAGSRPGGRSADQLAPPRIEDAFAGPLHAVVVTHAHNDHAGWVPALLTRSPQTPVLATEATSALLATMWFDSAKVLARRSADGENQTAPYGRDDVQHALHQMHTLPFGRRHRIGALEIELFRAGHVVGAAGVIVHAGDQRVVVSGDVSRSEQRTVGGIVVPESARGADLLLLESTYAGAGRMAPRHVAAAELVTAVAAVTSAGGRVLIPAFALGRAQEVALTLAEALPDVDIRIDGLARDVTSVYEQQTGPDGGPMRIFGPRVRAVPPNGTSDAIGNLRSGVVIATSGMLTAGPAVRWARELLPDPRAGLMVVGYQDEDSPGARLLALAEAGGGYFELPTVDGPPSKVRVAAQVGRYGLGAHATADELTAITTDVGAKEVMLVHGEPRGQETFRSRLALRGQGTVLTGGWRG
;
A
#
# COMPACT_ATOMS: atom_id res chain seq x y z
N MET A 1 33.69 1.81 -23.36
CA MET A 1 34.98 1.17 -23.01
C MET A 1 34.67 -0.25 -22.58
N THR A 2 34.76 -1.17 -23.53
CA THR A 2 34.45 -2.60 -23.38
C THR A 2 35.65 -3.30 -22.76
N SER A 3 35.49 -3.79 -21.53
CA SER A 3 36.49 -4.55 -20.80
C SER A 3 36.64 -5.95 -21.40
N GLY A 4 37.77 -6.20 -22.07
CA GLY A 4 38.16 -7.54 -22.51
C GLY A 4 38.48 -8.44 -21.31
N THR A 5 37.74 -9.54 -21.20
CA THR A 5 38.00 -10.62 -20.26
C THR A 5 39.14 -11.49 -20.79
N GLY A 6 40.39 -11.14 -20.44
CA GLY A 6 41.52 -12.07 -20.57
C GLY A 6 41.40 -13.15 -19.51
N SER A 7 41.02 -14.36 -19.91
CA SER A 7 41.01 -15.55 -19.04
C SER A 7 42.44 -15.89 -18.63
N GLY A 8 42.72 -15.91 -17.33
CA GLY A 8 44.02 -16.25 -16.76
C GLY A 8 44.39 -17.74 -16.87
N VAL A 9 44.68 -18.21 -18.09
CA VAL A 9 45.22 -19.55 -18.35
C VAL A 9 46.40 -19.45 -19.33
N ASP A 10 47.48 -18.80 -18.92
CA ASP A 10 48.76 -18.84 -19.67
C ASP A 10 49.97 -19.01 -18.75
N LEU A 11 49.95 -20.07 -17.94
CA LEU A 11 51.09 -20.45 -17.09
C LEU A 11 51.31 -21.97 -17.02
N VAL A 12 50.97 -22.71 -18.08
CA VAL A 12 51.44 -24.10 -18.26
C VAL A 12 52.32 -24.10 -19.52
N PRO A 13 53.62 -24.47 -19.43
CA PRO A 13 54.51 -24.48 -20.58
C PRO A 13 53.90 -25.28 -21.74
N ALA A 14 54.06 -24.80 -22.97
CA ALA A 14 53.41 -25.40 -24.16
C ALA A 14 53.69 -26.91 -24.28
N ALA A 15 54.91 -27.34 -23.97
CA ALA A 15 55.30 -28.75 -23.93
C ALA A 15 54.50 -29.59 -22.92
N VAL A 16 54.16 -29.03 -21.76
CA VAL A 16 53.36 -29.71 -20.72
C VAL A 16 51.89 -29.80 -21.13
N ARG A 17 51.36 -28.75 -21.77
CA ARG A 17 50.00 -28.80 -22.35
C ARG A 17 49.89 -29.87 -23.43
N ILE A 18 50.90 -29.99 -24.28
CA ILE A 18 50.95 -31.01 -25.34
C ILE A 18 51.02 -32.42 -24.73
N ALA A 19 51.90 -32.64 -23.75
CA ALA A 19 52.00 -33.94 -23.07
C ALA A 19 50.69 -34.36 -22.38
N LEU A 20 50.01 -33.42 -21.71
CA LEU A 20 48.72 -33.66 -21.06
C LEU A 20 47.58 -33.91 -22.07
N ARG A 21 47.58 -33.21 -23.20
CA ARG A 21 46.59 -33.41 -24.28
C ARG A 21 46.76 -34.79 -24.91
N VAL A 22 48.00 -35.19 -25.20
CA VAL A 22 48.31 -36.53 -25.75
C VAL A 22 47.92 -37.64 -24.77
N ALA A 23 48.21 -37.47 -23.48
CA ALA A 23 47.78 -38.40 -22.44
C ALA A 23 46.24 -38.51 -22.36
N ALA A 24 45.54 -37.36 -22.36
CA ALA A 24 44.07 -37.32 -22.34
C ALA A 24 43.47 -38.01 -23.57
N THR A 25 44.04 -37.81 -24.77
CA THR A 25 43.62 -38.49 -26.00
C THR A 25 43.82 -40.00 -25.92
N VAL A 26 44.97 -40.48 -25.44
CA VAL A 26 45.23 -41.92 -25.29
C VAL A 26 44.26 -42.56 -24.29
N ILE A 27 43.98 -41.88 -23.18
CA ILE A 27 42.99 -42.33 -22.19
C ILE A 27 41.59 -42.40 -22.83
N ALA A 28 41.17 -41.36 -23.55
CA ALA A 28 39.85 -41.32 -24.19
C ALA A 28 39.69 -42.38 -25.30
N GLU A 29 40.77 -42.76 -26.00
CA GLU A 29 40.75 -43.79 -27.04
C GLU A 29 40.77 -45.22 -26.48
N GLN A 30 41.43 -45.45 -25.33
CA GLN A 30 41.68 -46.79 -24.77
C GLN A 30 40.81 -47.14 -23.56
N THR A 31 40.01 -46.19 -23.06
CA THR A 31 39.08 -46.39 -21.95
C THR A 31 37.69 -45.86 -22.29
N SER A 32 36.67 -46.27 -21.54
CA SER A 32 35.30 -45.76 -21.69
C SER A 32 35.06 -44.43 -20.93
N GLU A 33 36.11 -43.80 -20.42
CA GLU A 33 36.05 -42.57 -19.63
C GLU A 33 35.87 -41.34 -20.54
N ALA A 34 34.95 -40.44 -20.17
CA ALA A 34 34.67 -39.22 -20.94
C ALA A 34 35.69 -38.12 -20.62
N VAL A 35 36.92 -38.26 -21.13
CA VAL A 35 38.00 -37.29 -20.97
C VAL A 35 38.10 -36.42 -22.23
N ASP A 36 37.73 -35.15 -22.13
CA ASP A 36 37.86 -34.15 -23.22
C ASP A 36 39.28 -33.56 -23.23
N PRO A 37 40.13 -33.86 -24.24
CA PRO A 37 41.53 -33.43 -24.27
C PRO A 37 41.72 -31.91 -24.23
N ASP A 38 40.74 -31.14 -24.72
CA ASP A 38 40.85 -29.70 -24.91
C ASP A 38 40.43 -28.92 -23.65
N ARG A 39 39.55 -29.51 -22.86
CA ARG A 39 39.11 -28.96 -21.56
C ARG A 39 40.00 -29.39 -20.40
N VAL A 40 40.60 -30.56 -20.49
CA VAL A 40 41.39 -31.17 -19.41
C VAL A 40 42.70 -30.43 -19.16
N VAL A 41 43.36 -29.92 -20.21
CA VAL A 41 44.60 -29.12 -20.08
C VAL A 41 44.40 -27.76 -19.42
N ASN A 42 43.14 -27.31 -19.29
CA ASN A 42 42.76 -25.99 -18.78
C ASN A 42 42.04 -26.05 -17.41
N SER A 43 41.89 -27.23 -16.79
CA SER A 43 41.21 -27.39 -15.51
C SER A 43 42.03 -28.18 -14.48
N ARG A 44 42.00 -27.75 -13.21
CA ARG A 44 42.75 -28.41 -12.11
C ARG A 44 42.21 -29.82 -11.84
N GLU A 45 40.89 -30.02 -11.95
CA GLU A 45 40.29 -31.34 -11.84
C GLU A 45 40.69 -32.25 -13.01
N GLY A 46 40.76 -31.73 -14.23
CA GLY A 46 41.16 -32.49 -15.42
C GLY A 46 42.61 -32.98 -15.36
N ILE A 47 43.56 -32.11 -15.01
CA ILE A 47 44.97 -32.48 -14.88
C ILE A 47 45.16 -33.54 -13.78
N ALA A 48 44.44 -33.41 -12.67
CA ALA A 48 44.49 -34.39 -11.58
C ALA A 48 43.93 -35.75 -12.01
N LEU A 49 42.82 -35.77 -12.75
CA LEU A 49 42.19 -36.98 -13.28
C LEU A 49 43.13 -37.73 -14.25
N VAL A 50 43.74 -37.03 -15.20
CA VAL A 50 44.71 -37.64 -16.14
C VAL A 50 45.91 -38.22 -15.39
N ALA A 51 46.45 -37.48 -14.42
CA ALA A 51 47.57 -37.96 -13.63
C ALA A 51 47.22 -39.20 -12.79
N GLU A 52 46.00 -39.27 -12.26
CA GLU A 52 45.50 -40.42 -11.50
C GLU A 52 45.30 -41.66 -12.38
N LEU A 53 44.67 -41.50 -13.54
CA LEU A 53 44.45 -42.60 -14.50
C LEU A 53 45.77 -43.15 -15.06
N LEU A 54 46.71 -42.25 -15.39
CA LEU A 54 48.06 -42.67 -15.77
C LEU A 54 48.79 -43.39 -14.63
N GLN A 55 48.57 -43.05 -13.36
CA GLN A 55 49.18 -43.78 -12.24
C GLN A 55 48.59 -45.19 -12.10
N GLN A 56 47.30 -45.37 -12.39
CA GLN A 56 46.59 -46.62 -12.19
C GLN A 56 46.80 -47.66 -13.31
N SER A 57 47.14 -47.25 -14.55
CA SER A 57 47.40 -48.18 -15.67
C SER A 57 48.83 -48.05 -16.25
N PRO A 58 49.66 -49.10 -16.13
CA PRO A 58 50.93 -49.19 -16.83
C PRO A 58 50.80 -49.20 -18.36
N GLU A 59 49.72 -49.77 -18.92
CA GLU A 59 49.50 -49.80 -20.37
C GLU A 59 49.27 -48.40 -20.93
N LEU A 60 48.43 -47.59 -20.27
CA LEU A 60 48.16 -46.21 -20.67
C LEU A 60 49.42 -45.34 -20.64
N ARG A 61 50.31 -45.55 -19.66
CA ARG A 61 51.61 -44.86 -19.60
C ARG A 61 52.50 -45.24 -20.78
N SER A 62 52.59 -46.53 -21.08
CA SER A 62 53.40 -47.03 -22.21
C SER A 62 52.89 -46.51 -23.56
N ALA A 63 51.56 -46.54 -23.76
CA ALA A 63 50.91 -46.02 -24.97
C ALA A 63 51.11 -44.50 -25.12
N THR A 64 50.98 -43.74 -24.03
CA THR A 64 51.22 -42.29 -24.00
C THR A 64 52.69 -41.96 -24.32
N ALA A 65 53.63 -42.68 -23.72
CA ALA A 65 55.05 -42.51 -23.97
C ALA A 65 55.43 -42.83 -25.42
N THR A 66 54.85 -43.90 -25.99
CA THR A 66 55.06 -44.30 -27.39
C THR A 66 54.53 -43.24 -28.36
N ARG A 67 53.34 -42.68 -28.09
CA ARG A 67 52.73 -41.64 -28.94
C ARG A 67 53.51 -40.32 -28.87
N LEU A 68 53.99 -39.93 -27.69
CA LEU A 68 54.86 -38.77 -27.51
C LEU A 68 56.24 -38.94 -28.17
N ALA A 69 56.80 -40.15 -28.15
CA ALA A 69 58.06 -40.45 -28.83
C ALA A 69 57.91 -40.39 -30.36
N GLY A 70 56.77 -40.84 -30.90
CA GLY A 70 56.44 -40.72 -32.32
C GLY A 70 56.30 -39.26 -32.79
N MET A 71 55.82 -38.37 -31.93
CA MET A 71 55.69 -36.93 -32.23
C MET A 71 57.03 -36.18 -32.24
N LYS A 72 58.08 -36.70 -31.59
CA LYS A 72 59.44 -36.11 -31.67
C LYS A 72 60.17 -36.45 -32.99
N ALA A 73 59.64 -37.38 -33.79
CA ALA A 73 60.24 -37.80 -35.06
C ALA A 73 59.61 -37.10 -36.29
N GLN A 74 58.57 -36.29 -36.10
CA GLN A 74 57.97 -35.45 -37.13
C GLN A 74 57.93 -34.01 -36.60
N ASP A 75 58.75 -33.14 -37.19
CA ASP A 75 58.78 -31.70 -36.92
C ASP A 75 57.39 -31.08 -37.16
N GLU A 76 56.70 -30.68 -36.11
CA GLU A 76 55.63 -29.67 -36.11
C GLU A 76 55.27 -29.31 -34.66
N LEU A 77 55.96 -28.33 -34.09
CA LEU A 77 55.65 -27.80 -32.75
C LEU A 77 55.64 -26.26 -32.70
N THR A 78 55.55 -25.63 -33.86
CA THR A 78 55.54 -24.17 -34.03
C THR A 78 54.66 -23.74 -35.19
N GLU A 79 53.35 -23.91 -35.15
CA GLU A 79 52.41 -23.04 -35.90
C GLU A 79 51.03 -22.96 -35.22
N LEU A 80 50.71 -21.78 -34.68
CA LEU A 80 49.36 -21.22 -34.56
C LEU A 80 49.48 -19.71 -34.90
N PRO A 81 48.55 -19.13 -35.68
CA PRO A 81 48.73 -17.81 -36.29
C PRO A 81 48.59 -16.67 -35.27
N PRO A 82 49.24 -15.51 -35.49
CA PRO A 82 49.04 -14.34 -34.65
C PRO A 82 47.62 -13.80 -34.87
N GLY A 83 46.86 -13.64 -33.78
CA GLY A 83 45.59 -12.95 -33.80
C GLY A 83 45.78 -11.47 -34.10
N ASP A 84 44.97 -10.97 -35.02
CA ASP A 84 44.90 -9.58 -35.48
C ASP A 84 44.79 -8.61 -34.29
N GLY A 85 45.77 -7.72 -34.16
CA GLY A 85 45.83 -6.67 -33.14
C GLY A 85 46.63 -5.51 -33.71
N THR A 86 45.90 -4.52 -34.22
CA THR A 86 46.45 -3.31 -34.84
C THR A 86 47.37 -2.55 -33.88
N ALA A 87 48.51 -2.11 -34.43
CA ALA A 87 49.50 -1.27 -33.79
C ALA A 87 48.90 0.06 -33.29
N ASP A 88 49.34 0.49 -32.10
CA ASP A 88 49.43 1.91 -31.76
C ASP A 88 50.78 2.16 -31.06
N ASP A 89 51.38 3.26 -31.47
CA ASP A 89 52.79 3.63 -31.35
C ASP A 89 53.00 4.50 -30.09
N GLY A 90 54.09 4.35 -29.34
CA GLY A 90 54.29 5.19 -28.15
C GLY A 90 55.41 4.85 -27.17
N THR A 91 56.64 5.19 -27.58
CA THR A 91 57.78 5.68 -26.76
C THR A 91 58.45 4.76 -25.72
N ALA A 92 59.76 4.59 -25.94
CA ALA A 92 60.75 3.91 -25.13
C ALA A 92 61.07 4.58 -23.79
N ASP A 93 61.42 3.77 -22.78
CA ASP A 93 62.60 4.02 -21.93
C ASP A 93 63.12 2.70 -21.33
N ASP A 94 64.38 2.77 -20.90
CA ASP A 94 65.46 1.79 -20.91
C ASP A 94 65.51 0.79 -19.72
N GLY A 95 66.26 -0.31 -19.93
CA GLY A 95 66.98 -1.01 -18.87
C GLY A 95 66.29 -2.18 -18.14
N THR A 96 66.56 -3.42 -18.59
CA THR A 96 67.52 -4.36 -17.97
C THR A 96 67.28 -5.77 -18.52
N ALA A 97 68.28 -6.32 -19.19
CA ALA A 97 68.38 -7.73 -19.50
C ALA A 97 68.63 -8.53 -18.21
N ASP A 98 67.87 -9.60 -17.98
CA ASP A 98 68.43 -10.95 -17.76
C ASP A 98 67.30 -12.00 -17.68
N ASP A 99 67.68 -13.24 -18.00
CA ASP A 99 67.04 -14.51 -17.66
C ASP A 99 65.99 -15.11 -18.61
N GLY A 100 66.42 -15.40 -19.85
CA GLY A 100 65.71 -16.24 -20.81
C GLY A 100 66.22 -17.70 -20.90
N THR A 101 67.07 -18.17 -19.98
CA THR A 101 67.76 -19.47 -20.12
C THR A 101 67.38 -20.53 -19.10
N ALA A 102 66.61 -20.20 -18.05
CA ALA A 102 66.21 -21.16 -17.02
C ALA A 102 64.99 -22.04 -17.38
N ASP A 103 64.11 -21.61 -18.30
CA ASP A 103 62.77 -22.20 -18.46
C ASP A 103 62.71 -23.46 -19.35
N ASN A 104 63.77 -23.76 -20.11
CA ASN A 104 63.82 -24.95 -20.98
C ASN A 104 64.32 -26.24 -20.29
N GLY A 105 64.99 -26.14 -19.13
CA GLY A 105 65.43 -27.32 -18.37
C GLY A 105 64.31 -27.99 -17.58
N VAL A 106 63.38 -27.19 -17.05
CA VAL A 106 62.30 -27.66 -16.17
C VAL A 106 61.24 -28.46 -16.94
N ALA A 107 60.94 -28.08 -18.19
CA ALA A 107 59.97 -28.77 -19.03
C ALA A 107 60.49 -30.13 -19.54
N GLY A 108 61.79 -30.24 -19.83
CA GLY A 108 62.44 -31.49 -20.24
C GLY A 108 62.43 -32.55 -19.14
N ASP A 109 62.72 -32.13 -17.91
CA ASP A 109 62.72 -33.01 -16.74
C ASP A 109 61.30 -33.44 -16.33
N LEU A 110 60.29 -32.58 -16.50
CA LEU A 110 58.90 -32.88 -16.16
C LEU A 110 58.26 -33.93 -17.09
N VAL A 111 58.55 -33.83 -18.39
CA VAL A 111 58.07 -34.79 -19.39
C VAL A 111 58.76 -36.15 -19.21
N ALA A 112 60.07 -36.16 -18.93
CA ALA A 112 60.80 -37.38 -18.60
C ALA A 112 60.31 -38.04 -17.29
N LEU A 113 59.89 -37.25 -16.29
CA LEU A 113 59.34 -37.76 -15.02
C LEU A 113 57.90 -38.28 -15.12
N LEU A 114 57.08 -37.78 -16.05
CA LEU A 114 55.67 -38.19 -16.20
C LEU A 114 55.46 -39.41 -17.11
N THR A 115 56.42 -39.70 -18.00
CA THR A 115 56.36 -40.85 -18.93
C THR A 115 57.40 -41.93 -18.65
N GLY A 116 58.15 -41.82 -17.54
CA GLY A 116 59.14 -42.83 -17.14
C GLY A 116 58.50 -44.15 -16.68
N PRO A 117 59.17 -45.31 -16.83
CA PRO A 117 58.60 -46.62 -16.53
C PRO A 117 58.39 -46.91 -15.03
N ASP A 118 58.91 -46.06 -14.13
CA ASP A 118 58.88 -46.25 -12.67
C ASP A 118 57.67 -45.54 -11.98
N PRO A 119 56.74 -46.28 -11.34
CA PRO A 119 55.58 -45.71 -10.63
C PRO A 119 55.94 -44.81 -9.43
N GLU A 120 57.08 -45.05 -8.79
CA GLU A 120 57.51 -44.28 -7.61
C GLU A 120 58.07 -42.91 -8.05
N GLY A 121 58.77 -42.87 -9.18
CA GLY A 121 59.19 -41.66 -9.87
C GLY A 121 58.02 -40.76 -10.26
N ALA A 122 56.95 -41.34 -10.83
CA ALA A 122 55.75 -40.62 -11.23
C ALA A 122 55.00 -39.97 -10.05
N ARG A 123 54.94 -40.65 -8.89
CA ARG A 123 54.35 -40.09 -7.66
C ARG A 123 55.15 -38.90 -7.11
N ARG A 124 56.48 -38.99 -7.10
CA ARG A 124 57.37 -37.88 -6.72
C ARG A 124 57.26 -36.71 -7.70
N ALA A 125 57.11 -36.98 -9.00
CA ALA A 125 56.87 -35.96 -10.02
C ALA A 125 55.58 -35.18 -9.76
N ALA A 126 54.47 -35.88 -9.54
CA ALA A 126 53.16 -35.29 -9.31
C ALA A 126 53.14 -34.43 -8.03
N ALA A 127 53.85 -34.85 -6.99
CA ALA A 127 54.02 -34.06 -5.77
C ALA A 127 54.83 -32.77 -6.05
N ARG A 128 55.92 -32.86 -6.82
CA ARG A 128 56.77 -31.71 -7.17
C ARG A 128 56.06 -30.70 -8.08
N VAL A 129 55.22 -31.17 -9.01
CA VAL A 129 54.33 -30.32 -9.83
C VAL A 129 53.32 -29.57 -8.96
N ARG A 130 52.72 -30.22 -7.95
CA ARG A 130 51.81 -29.53 -7.01
C ARG A 130 52.51 -28.43 -6.23
N VAL A 131 53.75 -28.66 -5.78
CA VAL A 131 54.54 -27.66 -5.05
C VAL A 131 54.89 -26.47 -5.95
N LEU A 132 55.34 -26.72 -7.18
CA LEU A 132 55.66 -25.66 -8.15
C LEU A 132 54.44 -24.83 -8.54
N LEU A 133 53.27 -25.45 -8.70
CA LEU A 133 52.00 -24.75 -8.95
C LEU A 133 51.54 -23.90 -7.76
N ASP A 134 51.80 -24.34 -6.53
CA ASP A 134 51.49 -23.57 -5.32
C ASP A 134 52.48 -22.43 -5.07
N GLU A 135 53.75 -22.58 -5.44
CA GLU A 135 54.76 -21.51 -5.39
C GLU A 135 54.49 -20.42 -6.44
N GLN A 136 54.17 -20.81 -7.68
CA GLN A 136 53.70 -19.90 -8.73
C GLN A 136 52.46 -19.09 -8.29
N ARG A 137 51.50 -19.73 -7.61
CA ARG A 137 50.33 -19.03 -7.04
C ARG A 137 50.69 -17.98 -5.99
N ARG A 138 51.75 -18.21 -5.21
CA ARG A 138 52.21 -17.24 -4.21
C ARG A 138 52.87 -16.03 -4.87
N VAL A 139 53.64 -16.26 -5.93
CA VAL A 139 54.28 -15.20 -6.73
C VAL A 139 53.23 -14.38 -7.50
N SER A 140 52.30 -15.01 -8.23
CA SER A 140 51.24 -14.27 -8.95
C SER A 140 50.31 -13.48 -8.01
N ARG A 141 50.06 -13.98 -6.78
CA ARG A 141 49.31 -13.23 -5.76
C ARG A 141 50.11 -12.05 -5.22
N ARG A 142 51.43 -12.16 -5.12
CA ARG A 142 52.32 -11.07 -4.71
C ARG A 142 52.37 -9.99 -5.78
N ASP A 143 52.57 -10.37 -7.04
CA ASP A 143 52.62 -9.44 -8.17
C ASP A 143 51.29 -8.75 -8.42
N ARG A 144 50.17 -9.48 -8.28
CA ARG A 144 48.83 -8.88 -8.34
C ARG A 144 48.62 -7.86 -7.22
N ARG A 145 49.07 -8.16 -6.00
CA ARG A 145 49.00 -7.22 -4.87
C ARG A 145 49.91 -6.01 -5.06
N GLU A 146 51.03 -6.16 -5.75
CA GLU A 146 51.95 -5.07 -6.06
C GLU A 146 51.41 -4.18 -7.19
N ARG A 147 50.83 -4.76 -8.25
CA ARG A 147 50.12 -4.02 -9.31
C ARG A 147 48.87 -3.30 -8.78
N GLU A 148 48.09 -3.95 -7.90
CA GLU A 148 46.94 -3.33 -7.22
C GLU A 148 47.37 -2.22 -6.23
N ARG A 149 48.60 -2.25 -5.72
CA ARG A 149 49.16 -1.15 -4.90
C ARG A 149 49.62 0.04 -5.75
N HIS A 150 50.22 -0.21 -6.91
CA HIS A 150 50.69 0.84 -7.82
C HIS A 150 49.56 1.46 -8.67
N SER A 151 48.44 0.75 -8.86
CA SER A 151 47.24 1.24 -9.57
C SER A 151 46.25 1.99 -8.65
N ARG A 152 46.49 2.09 -7.35
CA ARG A 152 45.58 2.78 -6.42
C ARG A 152 45.75 4.30 -6.53
N PRO A 153 44.70 5.06 -6.87
CA PRO A 153 44.77 6.51 -6.89
C PRO A 153 45.22 7.05 -5.53
N SER A 154 45.99 8.14 -5.51
CA SER A 154 46.45 8.73 -4.25
C SER A 154 45.27 9.17 -3.38
N ALA A 155 45.46 9.31 -2.06
CA ALA A 155 44.40 9.77 -1.16
C ALA A 155 43.84 11.15 -1.57
N ARG A 156 44.70 11.98 -2.18
CA ARG A 156 44.35 13.27 -2.77
C ARG A 156 43.46 13.12 -4.00
N GLN A 157 43.83 12.25 -4.96
CA GLN A 157 43.01 11.96 -6.14
C GLN A 157 41.63 11.40 -5.76
N ARG A 158 41.56 10.47 -4.80
CA ARG A 158 40.26 9.99 -4.30
C ARG A 158 39.43 11.07 -3.64
N GLY A 159 40.06 12.09 -3.06
CA GLY A 159 39.39 13.26 -2.51
C GLY A 159 38.84 14.17 -3.61
N GLU A 160 39.64 14.40 -4.65
CA GLU A 160 39.29 15.20 -5.83
C GLU A 160 38.15 14.54 -6.64
N ASP A 161 38.21 13.23 -6.88
CA ASP A 161 37.15 12.48 -7.57
C ASP A 161 35.82 12.53 -6.79
N ARG A 162 35.87 12.35 -5.46
CA ARG A 162 34.66 12.47 -4.61
C ARG A 162 34.11 13.89 -4.61
N ALA A 163 34.98 14.89 -4.59
CA ALA A 163 34.57 16.29 -4.67
C ALA A 163 33.93 16.60 -6.03
N GLN A 164 34.44 16.04 -7.12
CA GLN A 164 33.92 16.23 -8.46
C GLN A 164 32.56 15.55 -8.67
N VAL A 165 32.39 14.32 -8.17
CA VAL A 165 31.10 13.62 -8.15
C VAL A 165 30.09 14.42 -7.33
N ARG A 166 30.46 14.84 -6.12
CA ARG A 166 29.57 15.64 -5.25
C ARG A 166 29.23 17.00 -5.86
N LEU A 167 30.16 17.64 -6.57
CA LEU A 167 29.91 18.88 -7.29
C LEU A 167 28.92 18.67 -8.44
N THR A 168 28.98 17.52 -9.11
CA THR A 168 28.07 17.17 -10.22
C THR A 168 26.66 16.90 -9.68
N GLU A 169 26.54 16.11 -8.62
CA GLU A 169 25.28 15.85 -7.91
C GLU A 169 24.63 17.15 -7.39
N VAL A 170 25.42 18.05 -6.79
CA VAL A 170 24.92 19.34 -6.31
C VAL A 170 24.47 20.24 -7.47
N ARG A 171 25.16 20.21 -8.62
CA ARG A 171 24.76 20.96 -9.82
C ARG A 171 23.46 20.42 -10.41
N GLU A 172 23.31 19.10 -10.47
CA GLU A 172 22.08 18.45 -10.96
C GLU A 172 20.90 18.72 -10.03
N ALA A 173 21.09 18.56 -8.72
CA ALA A 173 20.07 18.87 -7.71
C ALA A 173 19.65 20.35 -7.78
N ARG A 174 20.61 21.27 -7.91
CA ARG A 174 20.32 22.70 -8.11
C ARG A 174 19.53 22.96 -9.39
N ASN A 175 19.90 22.31 -10.49
CA ASN A 175 19.21 22.48 -11.77
C ASN A 175 17.78 21.90 -11.72
N GLN A 176 17.58 20.79 -11.02
CA GLN A 176 16.27 20.21 -10.76
C GLN A 176 15.41 21.12 -9.88
N ALA A 177 15.98 21.64 -8.78
CA ALA A 177 15.29 22.60 -7.91
C ALA A 177 14.89 23.87 -8.66
N ARG A 178 15.75 24.39 -9.56
CA ARG A 178 15.40 25.53 -10.44
C ARG A 178 14.25 25.22 -11.39
N ARG A 179 14.21 24.01 -11.98
CA ARG A 179 13.08 23.59 -12.83
C ARG A 179 11.78 23.49 -12.02
N GLN A 180 11.83 22.91 -10.82
CA GLN A 180 10.67 22.83 -9.93
C GLN A 180 10.19 24.21 -9.48
N ALA A 181 11.10 25.13 -9.13
CA ALA A 181 10.75 26.50 -8.79
C ALA A 181 10.10 27.23 -9.97
N SER A 182 10.63 27.07 -11.18
CA SER A 182 10.04 27.68 -12.38
C SER A 182 8.65 27.12 -12.72
N LEU A 183 8.41 25.82 -12.49
CA LEU A 183 7.08 25.22 -12.65
C LEU A 183 6.12 25.77 -11.59
N ALA A 184 6.53 25.79 -10.32
CA ALA A 184 5.72 26.34 -9.23
C ALA A 184 5.39 27.83 -9.44
N GLU A 185 6.30 28.62 -10.00
CA GLU A 185 6.06 30.03 -10.37
C GLU A 185 5.09 30.19 -11.54
N ASN A 186 5.10 29.25 -12.50
CA ASN A 186 4.11 29.22 -13.58
C ASN A 186 2.72 28.86 -13.04
N ASP A 187 2.63 27.81 -12.22
CA ASP A 187 1.38 27.36 -11.59
C ASP A 187 0.81 28.46 -10.68
N ALA A 188 1.65 29.12 -9.89
CA ALA A 188 1.23 30.25 -9.05
C ALA A 188 0.74 31.44 -9.88
N ARG A 189 1.30 31.69 -11.07
CA ARG A 189 0.79 32.71 -11.99
C ARG A 189 -0.57 32.34 -12.55
N GLU A 190 -0.76 31.08 -12.96
CA GLU A 190 -2.04 30.60 -13.47
C GLU A 190 -3.13 30.66 -12.40
N LEU A 191 -2.81 30.25 -11.17
CA LEU A 191 -3.71 30.33 -10.02
C LEU A 191 -4.09 31.78 -9.68
N ARG A 192 -3.16 32.73 -9.76
CA ARG A 192 -3.47 34.16 -9.55
C ARG A 192 -4.46 34.69 -10.59
N VAL A 193 -4.34 34.28 -11.85
CA VAL A 193 -5.30 34.66 -12.90
C VAL A 193 -6.68 34.08 -12.60
N LYS A 194 -6.76 32.77 -12.27
CA LYS A 194 -8.02 32.12 -11.88
C LYS A 194 -8.67 32.74 -10.64
N ILE A 195 -7.88 33.15 -9.64
CA ILE A 195 -8.40 33.84 -8.44
C ILE A 195 -9.02 35.20 -8.81
N LEU A 196 -8.41 35.93 -9.75
CA LEU A 196 -8.97 37.20 -10.23
C LEU A 196 -10.28 36.97 -11.00
N GLU A 197 -10.32 35.98 -11.90
CA GLU A 197 -11.53 35.59 -12.65
C GLU A 197 -12.67 35.17 -11.70
N LEU A 198 -12.38 34.29 -10.73
CA LEU A 198 -13.35 33.87 -9.71
C LEU A 198 -13.79 35.05 -8.82
N GLY A 199 -12.90 36.01 -8.56
CA GLY A 199 -13.22 37.24 -7.84
C GLY A 199 -14.24 38.09 -8.59
N GLU A 200 -14.07 38.26 -9.91
CA GLU A 200 -15.02 38.99 -10.74
C GLU A 200 -16.39 38.28 -10.81
N GLU A 201 -16.39 36.95 -10.92
CA GLU A 201 -17.62 36.14 -10.87
C GLU A 201 -18.34 36.26 -9.53
N LEU A 202 -17.59 36.24 -8.42
CA LEU A 202 -18.14 36.38 -7.06
C LEU A 202 -18.76 37.76 -6.86
N VAL A 203 -18.11 38.83 -7.33
CA VAL A 203 -18.66 40.20 -7.30
C VAL A 203 -19.95 40.28 -8.11
N ALA A 204 -19.99 39.68 -9.31
CA ALA A 204 -21.20 39.64 -10.14
C ALA A 204 -22.33 38.85 -9.49
N LEU A 205 -22.03 37.72 -8.82
CA LEU A 205 -23.01 36.93 -8.08
C LEU A 205 -23.51 37.66 -6.84
N SER A 206 -22.64 38.33 -6.09
CA SER A 206 -23.01 39.15 -4.92
C SER A 206 -23.96 40.28 -5.34
N ALA A 207 -23.64 41.00 -6.42
CA ALA A 207 -24.52 42.06 -6.94
C ALA A 207 -25.89 41.54 -7.38
N ARG A 208 -25.96 40.31 -7.94
CA ARG A 208 -27.24 39.66 -8.28
C ARG A 208 -28.03 39.25 -7.05
N ALA A 209 -27.35 38.76 -6.00
CA ALA A 209 -27.96 38.39 -4.73
C ALA A 209 -28.53 39.62 -4.01
N GLU A 210 -27.75 40.71 -3.91
CA GLU A 210 -28.21 41.99 -3.34
C GLU A 210 -29.41 42.56 -4.11
N ALA A 211 -29.39 42.50 -5.45
CA ALA A 211 -30.53 42.91 -6.27
C ALA A 211 -31.76 42.01 -6.07
N ALA A 212 -31.58 40.73 -5.76
CA ALA A 212 -32.67 39.81 -5.45
C ALA A 212 -33.25 40.08 -4.05
N GLU A 213 -32.40 40.34 -3.05
CA GLU A 213 -32.82 40.74 -1.71
C GLU A 213 -33.55 42.09 -1.71
N ALA A 214 -33.04 43.09 -2.44
CA ALA A 214 -33.71 44.38 -2.59
C ALA A 214 -35.10 44.26 -3.23
N ARG A 215 -35.28 43.35 -4.20
CA ARG A 215 -36.59 43.03 -4.78
C ARG A 215 -37.50 42.33 -3.79
N LEU A 216 -36.96 41.41 -2.98
CA LEU A 216 -37.71 40.72 -1.93
C LEU A 216 -38.17 41.69 -0.84
N ASP A 217 -37.32 42.63 -0.44
CA ASP A 217 -37.65 43.64 0.59
C ASP A 217 -38.57 44.74 0.06
N ALA A 218 -38.51 45.07 -1.22
CA ALA A 218 -39.53 45.90 -1.87
C ALA A 218 -40.88 45.17 -1.88
N ALA A 219 -40.91 43.91 -2.31
CA ALA A 219 -42.11 43.09 -2.32
C ALA A 219 -42.72 42.90 -0.92
N LYS A 220 -41.90 42.72 0.12
CA LYS A 220 -42.35 42.66 1.52
C LYS A 220 -42.92 43.98 2.01
N ARG A 221 -42.32 45.13 1.64
CA ARG A 221 -42.84 46.45 2.01
C ARG A 221 -44.17 46.73 1.33
N ASP A 222 -44.29 46.42 0.05
CA ASP A 222 -45.53 46.57 -0.71
C ASP A 222 -46.63 45.62 -0.19
N SER A 223 -46.27 44.42 0.28
CA SER A 223 -47.21 43.47 0.89
C SER A 223 -47.62 43.81 2.33
N MET A 224 -46.98 44.79 2.97
CA MET A 224 -47.21 45.16 4.38
C MET A 224 -47.78 46.57 4.56
N ASP A 225 -48.15 47.30 3.50
CA ASP A 225 -48.82 48.61 3.65
C ASP A 225 -50.30 48.42 4.04
N PRO A 226 -50.70 48.76 5.28
CA PRO A 226 -52.08 48.62 5.73
C PRO A 226 -53.06 49.50 4.95
N ARG A 227 -52.60 50.53 4.22
CA ARG A 227 -53.44 51.35 3.34
C ARG A 227 -53.88 50.58 2.11
N TRP A 228 -53.07 49.64 1.62
CA TRP A 228 -53.39 48.81 0.46
C TRP A 228 -54.47 47.77 0.79
N VAL A 229 -54.32 47.10 1.93
CA VAL A 229 -55.32 46.15 2.46
C VAL A 229 -56.64 46.86 2.79
N ALA A 230 -56.57 48.07 3.38
CA ALA A 230 -57.76 48.88 3.67
C ALA A 230 -58.47 49.39 2.41
N ALA A 231 -57.73 49.82 1.38
CA ALA A 231 -58.30 50.26 0.11
C ALA A 231 -58.98 49.10 -0.66
N ALA A 232 -58.35 47.92 -0.68
CA ALA A 232 -58.90 46.72 -1.29
C ALA A 232 -60.20 46.27 -0.59
N LEU A 233 -60.21 46.24 0.75
CA LEU A 233 -61.40 45.90 1.54
C LEU A 233 -62.52 46.93 1.41
N SER A 234 -62.21 48.23 1.32
CA SER A 234 -63.21 49.28 1.11
C SER A 234 -63.88 49.20 -0.28
N SER A 235 -63.17 48.74 -1.30
CA SER A 235 -63.73 48.56 -2.64
C SER A 235 -64.70 47.37 -2.75
N LEU A 236 -64.50 46.35 -1.91
CA LEU A 236 -65.34 45.14 -1.84
C LEU A 236 -66.65 45.36 -1.05
N LEU A 237 -66.73 46.41 -0.24
CA LEU A 237 -67.86 46.70 0.65
C LEU A 237 -68.83 47.75 0.11
N GLN A 238 -68.62 48.31 -1.08
CA GLN A 238 -69.58 49.27 -1.65
C GLN A 238 -70.80 48.56 -2.26
N PRO A 239 -72.03 48.84 -1.80
CA PRO A 239 -73.24 48.33 -2.45
C PRO A 239 -73.33 48.91 -3.86
N ARG A 240 -73.43 48.06 -4.88
CA ARG A 240 -73.71 48.50 -6.24
C ARG A 240 -75.11 49.13 -6.29
N GLN A 241 -75.18 50.42 -6.62
CA GLN A 241 -76.37 51.00 -7.22
C GLN A 241 -76.56 50.34 -8.59
N ASN A 242 -77.58 49.49 -8.72
CA ASN A 242 -78.04 49.00 -10.02
C ASN A 242 -79.01 50.04 -10.60
N PRO A 243 -78.83 50.52 -11.84
CA PRO A 243 -79.87 51.24 -12.54
C PRO A 243 -80.89 50.22 -13.07
N GLY A 244 -81.96 50.00 -12.29
CA GLY A 244 -83.15 49.28 -12.77
C GLY A 244 -84.05 50.20 -13.59
N PRO A 245 -84.80 49.66 -14.57
CA PRO A 245 -85.57 50.45 -15.54
C PRO A 245 -86.79 51.10 -14.89
N GLN A 246 -87.18 52.26 -15.43
CA GLN A 246 -88.42 52.97 -15.10
C GLN A 246 -89.63 52.07 -15.37
N ASP A 247 -90.35 51.66 -14.33
CA ASP A 247 -91.82 51.49 -14.40
C ASP A 247 -92.44 52.13 -13.16
N THR A 248 -93.13 53.22 -13.43
CA THR A 248 -94.00 53.95 -12.51
C THR A 248 -95.32 53.22 -12.39
N ARG A 249 -95.61 52.59 -11.25
CA ARG A 249 -97.00 52.38 -10.79
C ARG A 249 -97.03 52.16 -9.28
N GLY A 250 -97.83 53.00 -8.60
CA GLY A 250 -97.73 53.28 -7.19
C GLY A 250 -98.20 52.18 -6.23
N ARG A 251 -97.74 52.32 -4.97
CA ARG A 251 -98.39 51.73 -3.79
C ARG A 251 -98.12 52.61 -2.57
N ALA A 252 -99.14 52.73 -1.72
CA ALA A 252 -99.25 53.63 -0.57
C ALA A 252 -98.42 53.17 0.65
N PRO A 253 -98.13 54.07 1.63
CA PRO A 253 -97.26 53.77 2.76
C PRO A 253 -98.02 53.12 3.92
N GLY A 254 -97.48 52.01 4.44
CA GLY A 254 -97.88 51.43 5.73
C GLY A 254 -98.04 49.91 5.70
N GLU A 255 -96.95 49.17 5.92
CA GLU A 255 -96.94 47.87 6.60
C GLU A 255 -95.48 47.47 6.94
N PRO A 256 -95.21 46.85 8.11
CA PRO A 256 -93.87 46.54 8.58
C PRO A 256 -93.34 45.24 7.96
N GLU A 257 -92.10 45.24 7.48
CA GLU A 257 -91.47 44.04 6.92
C GLU A 257 -90.96 43.14 8.06
N GLN A 258 -91.54 41.94 8.13
CA GLN A 258 -91.10 40.84 8.98
C GLN A 258 -89.74 40.32 8.49
N VAL A 259 -88.78 40.19 9.42
CA VAL A 259 -87.50 39.54 9.16
C VAL A 259 -87.70 38.02 9.18
N ASP A 260 -87.57 37.41 8.00
CA ASP A 260 -87.47 35.97 7.78
C ASP A 260 -86.11 35.43 8.31
N PRO A 261 -86.07 34.41 9.19
CA PRO A 261 -84.81 33.85 9.71
C PRO A 261 -84.09 32.92 8.71
N GLY A 262 -84.53 32.82 7.45
CA GLY A 262 -83.87 32.05 6.40
C GLY A 262 -82.91 32.87 5.53
N ARG A 263 -81.88 33.53 6.09
CA ARG A 263 -80.86 34.16 5.24
C ARG A 263 -79.94 33.10 4.65
N ALA A 264 -80.26 32.70 3.42
CA ALA A 264 -79.42 31.91 2.54
C ALA A 264 -77.98 32.47 2.50
N ALA A 265 -77.02 31.54 2.45
CA ALA A 265 -75.60 31.81 2.32
C ALA A 265 -75.31 32.84 1.20
N PRO A 266 -74.32 33.73 1.37
CA PRO A 266 -73.97 34.69 0.34
C PRO A 266 -73.58 33.95 -0.94
N ALA A 267 -74.18 34.36 -2.06
CA ALA A 267 -73.89 33.84 -3.38
C ALA A 267 -72.38 33.87 -3.66
N ALA A 268 -71.84 32.75 -4.14
CA ALA A 268 -70.43 32.60 -4.47
C ALA A 268 -69.96 33.71 -5.41
N VAL A 269 -68.89 34.41 -5.02
CA VAL A 269 -68.22 35.42 -5.85
C VAL A 269 -67.70 34.74 -7.11
N ASN A 270 -68.07 35.24 -8.29
CA ASN A 270 -67.63 34.64 -9.55
C ASN A 270 -66.31 35.26 -10.06
N ALA A 271 -65.61 34.54 -10.93
CA ALA A 271 -64.27 34.93 -11.43
C ALA A 271 -64.24 36.35 -12.05
N ALA A 272 -65.29 36.73 -12.78
CA ALA A 272 -65.37 38.05 -13.42
C ALA A 272 -65.48 39.20 -12.39
N GLN A 273 -66.12 38.96 -11.24
CA GLN A 273 -66.21 39.94 -10.16
C GLN A 273 -64.85 40.11 -9.46
N LEU A 274 -64.11 39.02 -9.28
CA LEU A 274 -62.76 39.01 -8.71
C LEU A 274 -61.76 39.75 -9.61
N GLU A 275 -61.79 39.50 -10.92
CA GLU A 275 -60.95 40.22 -11.89
C GLU A 275 -61.27 41.72 -11.95
N ALA A 276 -62.54 42.10 -11.88
CA ALA A 276 -62.94 43.51 -11.88
C ALA A 276 -62.46 44.23 -10.61
N ALA A 277 -62.53 43.57 -9.45
CA ALA A 277 -61.99 44.10 -8.20
C ALA A 277 -60.46 44.20 -8.25
N ALA A 278 -59.77 43.20 -8.83
CA ALA A 278 -58.32 43.21 -9.02
C ALA A 278 -57.84 44.35 -9.92
N ARG A 279 -58.55 44.62 -11.04
CA ARG A 279 -58.28 45.78 -11.90
C ARG A 279 -58.44 47.10 -11.15
N HIS A 280 -59.51 47.21 -10.37
CA HIS A 280 -59.80 48.42 -9.60
C HIS A 280 -58.76 48.66 -8.48
N ALA A 281 -58.21 47.58 -7.91
CA ALA A 281 -57.13 47.62 -6.94
C ALA A 281 -55.73 47.86 -7.56
N GLY A 282 -55.63 48.01 -8.88
CA GLY A 282 -54.38 48.34 -9.57
C GLY A 282 -53.41 47.16 -9.72
N LEU A 283 -53.89 45.92 -9.68
CA LEU A 283 -53.03 44.75 -9.89
C LEU A 283 -52.47 44.70 -11.32
N PRO A 284 -51.21 44.28 -11.51
CA PRO A 284 -50.65 44.01 -12.83
C PRO A 284 -51.56 43.08 -13.65
N PRO A 285 -51.63 43.22 -14.99
CA PRO A 285 -52.55 42.46 -15.84
C PRO A 285 -52.49 40.95 -15.62
N VAL A 286 -51.27 40.41 -15.47
CA VAL A 286 -51.01 38.98 -15.21
C VAL A 286 -51.65 38.48 -13.90
N LEU A 287 -51.58 39.28 -12.83
CA LEU A 287 -52.16 38.92 -11.54
C LEU A 287 -53.67 39.13 -11.51
N THR A 288 -54.16 40.11 -12.26
CA THR A 288 -55.58 40.36 -12.46
C THR A 288 -56.25 39.20 -13.19
N GLU A 289 -55.69 38.74 -14.31
CA GLU A 289 -56.27 37.68 -15.13
C GLU A 289 -56.26 36.31 -14.43
N THR A 290 -55.43 36.14 -13.41
CA THR A 290 -55.28 34.89 -12.66
C THR A 290 -55.84 34.94 -11.24
N VAL A 291 -56.48 36.06 -10.84
CA VAL A 291 -56.94 36.30 -9.46
C VAL A 291 -57.96 35.28 -8.96
N SER A 292 -58.80 34.76 -9.86
CA SER A 292 -59.77 33.72 -9.54
C SER A 292 -59.11 32.37 -9.20
N THR A 293 -57.83 32.18 -9.58
CA THR A 293 -57.06 30.96 -9.33
C THR A 293 -56.17 31.10 -8.10
N TRP A 294 -55.43 32.19 -7.97
CA TRP A 294 -54.47 32.34 -6.86
C TRP A 294 -55.11 32.88 -5.58
N LEU A 295 -56.16 33.69 -5.65
CA LEU A 295 -56.75 34.30 -4.45
C LEU A 295 -57.42 33.26 -3.53
N PRO A 296 -58.19 32.27 -4.02
CA PRO A 296 -58.70 31.20 -3.18
C PRO A 296 -57.58 30.40 -2.51
N ALA A 297 -56.54 30.04 -3.27
CA ALA A 297 -55.38 29.30 -2.74
C ALA A 297 -54.59 30.10 -1.70
N LEU A 298 -54.49 31.43 -1.87
CA LEU A 298 -53.88 32.33 -0.90
C LEU A 298 -54.72 32.40 0.38
N LEU A 299 -56.05 32.52 0.25
CA LEU A 299 -56.96 32.59 1.39
C LEU A 299 -57.00 31.27 2.17
N ASP A 300 -56.96 30.12 1.49
CA ASP A 300 -56.84 28.81 2.13
C ASP A 300 -55.54 28.68 2.93
N ALA A 301 -54.43 29.22 2.42
CA ALA A 301 -53.14 29.24 3.13
C ALA A 301 -53.13 30.12 4.40
N PHE A 302 -54.11 31.02 4.56
CA PHE A 302 -54.28 31.86 5.76
C PHE A 302 -55.36 31.32 6.73
N VAL A 303 -56.31 30.51 6.25
CA VAL A 303 -57.38 29.90 7.06
C VAL A 303 -56.92 28.60 7.72
N GLU A 304 -56.06 27.85 7.05
CA GLU A 304 -55.34 26.72 7.64
C GLU A 304 -53.85 27.06 7.70
N PRO A 305 -53.24 27.25 8.89
CA PRO A 305 -51.79 27.23 8.96
C PRO A 305 -51.36 25.88 8.35
N PRO A 306 -50.37 25.84 7.44
CA PRO A 306 -49.90 24.56 6.93
C PRO A 306 -49.62 23.69 8.17
N PRO A 307 -50.12 22.45 8.23
CA PRO A 307 -49.74 21.56 9.31
C PRO A 307 -48.21 21.60 9.37
N PRO A 308 -47.59 21.56 10.56
CA PRO A 308 -46.15 21.49 10.64
C PRO A 308 -45.74 20.44 9.63
N VAL A 309 -44.89 20.82 8.66
CA VAL A 309 -44.28 19.83 7.78
C VAL A 309 -43.26 19.11 8.66
N THR A 310 -43.76 18.32 9.61
CA THR A 310 -43.20 17.05 9.96
C THR A 310 -43.20 16.23 8.69
N ASN A 311 -42.24 16.50 7.82
CA ASN A 311 -41.57 15.42 7.15
C ASN A 311 -41.04 14.51 8.27
N LEU A 312 -41.90 13.61 8.77
CA LEU A 312 -41.48 12.37 9.41
C LEU A 312 -40.81 11.54 8.31
N ARG A 313 -39.73 12.06 7.73
CA ARG A 313 -38.77 11.22 7.04
C ARG A 313 -38.24 10.32 8.14
N GLU A 314 -38.51 9.04 8.00
CA GLU A 314 -38.06 8.02 8.92
C GLU A 314 -36.54 8.19 9.12
N ARG A 315 -36.14 8.71 10.29
CA ARG A 315 -34.73 8.92 10.66
C ARG A 315 -34.10 7.65 11.25
N THR A 316 -34.80 6.53 11.11
CA THR A 316 -34.34 5.24 11.60
C THR A 316 -33.05 4.85 10.90
N LEU A 317 -32.02 4.52 11.69
CA LEU A 317 -30.77 3.99 11.17
C LEU A 317 -31.02 2.65 10.50
N ARG A 318 -30.56 2.52 9.26
CA ARG A 318 -30.41 1.25 8.58
C ARG A 318 -28.95 1.03 8.24
N ILE A 319 -28.50 -0.20 8.46
CA ILE A 319 -27.13 -0.63 8.20
C ILE A 319 -27.19 -1.76 7.20
N GLU A 320 -26.33 -1.70 6.18
CA GLU A 320 -26.14 -2.77 5.22
C GLU A 320 -24.64 -3.06 5.08
N VAL A 321 -24.24 -4.29 5.40
CA VAL A 321 -22.88 -4.75 5.13
C VAL A 321 -22.76 -5.12 3.66
N LEU A 322 -21.96 -4.34 2.92
CA LEU A 322 -21.73 -4.52 1.49
C LEU A 322 -20.48 -5.36 1.19
N GLY A 323 -19.57 -5.45 2.14
CA GLY A 323 -18.38 -6.31 2.10
C GLY A 323 -17.64 -6.34 3.43
N GLY A 324 -16.76 -7.33 3.58
CA GLY A 324 -16.08 -7.60 4.85
C GLY A 324 -17.05 -8.16 5.89
N GLY A 325 -18.07 -8.90 5.46
CA GLY A 325 -19.12 -9.38 6.35
C GLY A 325 -18.71 -10.63 7.12
N THR A 326 -18.43 -11.69 6.37
CA THR A 326 -18.00 -13.01 6.86
C THR A 326 -16.64 -13.39 6.27
N GLU A 327 -15.90 -12.38 5.85
CA GLU A 327 -14.61 -12.47 5.18
C GLU A 327 -13.71 -11.34 5.67
N ILE A 328 -12.40 -11.54 5.55
CA ILE A 328 -11.38 -10.51 5.80
C ILE A 328 -11.10 -9.84 4.46
N GLY A 329 -11.14 -8.50 4.42
CA GLY A 329 -11.01 -7.76 3.18
C GLY A 329 -12.29 -7.18 2.60
N GLY A 330 -12.15 -6.07 1.86
CA GLY A 330 -13.28 -5.46 1.17
C GLY A 330 -14.31 -4.83 2.10
N SER A 331 -13.89 -4.41 3.30
CA SER A 331 -14.75 -3.80 4.30
C SER A 331 -15.51 -2.61 3.72
N CYS A 332 -16.84 -2.67 3.80
CA CYS A 332 -17.72 -1.67 3.22
C CYS A 332 -19.09 -1.75 3.88
N VAL A 333 -19.48 -0.70 4.61
CA VAL A 333 -20.75 -0.64 5.33
C VAL A 333 -21.52 0.60 4.89
N LEU A 334 -22.75 0.40 4.41
CA LEU A 334 -23.66 1.47 4.07
C LEU A 334 -24.56 1.80 5.27
N VAL A 335 -24.52 3.06 5.69
CA VAL A 335 -25.34 3.61 6.77
C VAL A 335 -26.33 4.60 6.18
N THR A 336 -27.62 4.41 6.45
CA THR A 336 -28.68 5.31 5.95
C THR A 336 -29.61 5.78 7.05
N ALA A 337 -30.03 7.05 6.97
CA ALA A 337 -31.13 7.63 7.74
C ALA A 337 -31.87 8.65 6.88
N GLY A 338 -33.17 8.43 6.65
CA GLY A 338 -33.91 9.16 5.63
C GLY A 338 -33.23 9.04 4.25
N ASP A 339 -32.94 10.19 3.63
CA ASP A 339 -32.24 10.25 2.33
C ASP A 339 -30.72 10.35 2.47
N THR A 340 -30.20 10.47 3.69
CA THR A 340 -28.76 10.53 3.93
C THR A 340 -28.17 9.14 3.83
N ARG A 341 -27.14 9.01 3.00
CA ARG A 341 -26.40 7.77 2.74
C ARG A 341 -24.91 8.02 2.98
N LEU A 342 -24.33 7.31 3.94
CA LEU A 342 -22.94 7.39 4.33
C LEU A 342 -22.30 6.02 4.13
N LEU A 343 -21.14 5.97 3.50
CA LEU A 343 -20.33 4.75 3.48
C LEU A 343 -19.31 4.80 4.61
N VAL A 344 -19.14 3.71 5.35
CA VAL A 344 -18.00 3.51 6.25
C VAL A 344 -17.12 2.44 5.61
N ASP A 345 -15.91 2.86 5.24
CA ASP A 345 -14.93 2.13 4.45
C ASP A 345 -15.36 1.77 3.02
N ALA A 346 -14.38 1.63 2.14
CA ALA A 346 -14.49 1.02 0.81
C ALA A 346 -13.18 0.32 0.51
N GLY A 347 -13.07 -0.89 1.05
CA GLY A 347 -11.90 -1.74 0.97
C GLY A 347 -11.73 -2.47 -0.35
N SER A 348 -10.48 -2.82 -0.68
CA SER A 348 -10.20 -3.82 -1.70
C SER A 348 -10.12 -5.22 -1.09
N ARG A 349 -10.72 -6.21 -1.74
CA ARG A 349 -10.58 -7.61 -1.35
C ARG A 349 -9.17 -8.15 -1.65
N PRO A 350 -8.53 -8.87 -0.71
CA PRO A 350 -7.27 -9.58 -0.95
C PRO A 350 -7.37 -10.56 -2.11
N GLY A 351 -6.24 -10.78 -2.80
CA GLY A 351 -6.15 -11.78 -3.88
C GLY A 351 -6.87 -11.41 -5.18
N GLY A 352 -7.72 -10.38 -5.19
CA GLY A 352 -8.40 -9.91 -6.40
C GLY A 352 -7.45 -9.45 -7.49
N ARG A 353 -7.76 -9.80 -8.75
CA ARG A 353 -6.98 -9.42 -9.94
C ARG A 353 -7.75 -8.51 -10.90
N SER A 354 -9.08 -8.60 -10.91
CA SER A 354 -9.95 -7.68 -11.66
C SER A 354 -10.56 -6.60 -10.77
N ALA A 355 -11.11 -5.54 -11.39
CA ALA A 355 -11.87 -4.52 -10.68
C ALA A 355 -13.01 -5.12 -9.83
N ASP A 356 -13.78 -6.07 -10.38
CA ASP A 356 -14.89 -6.73 -9.68
C ASP A 356 -14.41 -7.64 -8.54
N GLN A 357 -13.28 -8.33 -8.74
CA GLN A 357 -12.69 -9.17 -7.69
C GLN A 357 -12.11 -8.34 -6.55
N LEU A 358 -11.62 -7.13 -6.84
CA LEU A 358 -11.12 -6.20 -5.82
C LEU A 358 -12.26 -5.46 -5.12
N ALA A 359 -13.37 -5.19 -5.80
CA ALA A 359 -14.50 -4.47 -5.22
C ALA A 359 -15.16 -5.22 -4.05
N PRO A 360 -15.75 -4.49 -3.08
CA PRO A 360 -16.68 -5.10 -2.12
C PRO A 360 -17.80 -5.87 -2.85
N PRO A 361 -18.23 -7.05 -2.37
CA PRO A 361 -19.14 -7.93 -3.11
C PRO A 361 -20.46 -7.28 -3.54
N ARG A 362 -21.04 -6.41 -2.70
CA ARG A 362 -22.30 -5.71 -2.95
C ARG A 362 -22.10 -4.20 -3.17
N ILE A 363 -20.97 -3.81 -3.74
CA ILE A 363 -20.64 -2.38 -3.93
C ILE A 363 -21.67 -1.62 -4.76
N GLU A 364 -22.38 -2.30 -5.67
CA GLU A 364 -23.43 -1.72 -6.50
C GLU A 364 -24.56 -1.08 -5.68
N ASP A 365 -24.86 -1.65 -4.50
CA ASP A 365 -25.90 -1.15 -3.62
C ASP A 365 -25.56 0.23 -3.04
N ALA A 366 -24.27 0.58 -2.96
CA ALA A 366 -23.84 1.92 -2.57
C ALA A 366 -24.32 2.98 -3.57
N PHE A 367 -24.39 2.63 -4.86
CA PHE A 367 -24.75 3.53 -5.95
C PHE A 367 -26.25 3.58 -6.27
N ALA A 368 -27.09 2.87 -5.50
CA ALA A 368 -28.55 2.96 -5.62
C ALA A 368 -29.11 4.36 -5.29
N GLY A 369 -28.30 5.25 -4.73
CA GLY A 369 -28.63 6.65 -4.48
C GLY A 369 -27.37 7.49 -4.22
N PRO A 370 -27.50 8.82 -4.10
CA PRO A 370 -26.35 9.70 -3.90
C PRO A 370 -25.68 9.44 -2.54
N LEU A 371 -24.37 9.20 -2.58
CA LEU A 371 -23.54 9.14 -1.39
C LEU A 371 -23.24 10.56 -0.89
N HIS A 372 -23.43 10.78 0.40
CA HIS A 372 -23.19 12.10 1.02
C HIS A 372 -21.74 12.22 1.50
N ALA A 373 -21.13 11.10 1.91
CA ALA A 373 -19.72 11.01 2.26
C ALA A 373 -19.29 9.54 2.35
N VAL A 374 -17.98 9.32 2.36
CA VAL A 374 -17.33 8.07 2.73
C VAL A 374 -16.41 8.34 3.91
N VAL A 375 -16.56 7.63 5.02
CA VAL A 375 -15.67 7.71 6.18
C VAL A 375 -14.69 6.55 6.10
N VAL A 376 -13.39 6.83 6.10
CA VAL A 376 -12.34 5.81 6.14
C VAL A 376 -11.84 5.66 7.57
N THR A 377 -11.97 4.46 8.13
CA THR A 377 -11.55 4.12 9.49
C THR A 377 -10.03 4.21 9.63
N HIS A 378 -9.29 3.62 8.68
CA HIS A 378 -7.84 3.60 8.67
C HIS A 378 -7.26 3.26 7.28
N ALA A 379 -5.94 3.41 7.13
CA ALA A 379 -5.28 3.41 5.82
C ALA A 379 -4.91 2.02 5.26
N HIS A 380 -5.38 0.92 5.85
CA HIS A 380 -5.16 -0.39 5.25
C HIS A 380 -6.01 -0.57 3.98
N ASN A 381 -5.47 -1.36 3.04
CA ASN A 381 -6.02 -1.46 1.68
C ASN A 381 -7.38 -2.18 1.64
N ASP A 382 -7.63 -3.06 2.59
CA ASP A 382 -8.89 -3.74 2.86
C ASP A 382 -9.98 -2.86 3.49
N HIS A 383 -9.67 -1.62 3.84
CA HIS A 383 -10.63 -0.62 4.33
C HIS A 383 -10.72 0.61 3.40
N ALA A 384 -9.63 0.98 2.75
CA ALA A 384 -9.57 2.20 1.94
C ALA A 384 -9.20 1.96 0.47
N GLY A 385 -8.73 0.77 0.10
CA GLY A 385 -8.08 0.53 -1.18
C GLY A 385 -8.96 0.65 -2.41
N TRP A 386 -10.29 0.63 -2.24
CA TRP A 386 -11.26 0.77 -3.33
C TRP A 386 -11.90 2.16 -3.39
N VAL A 387 -11.59 3.07 -2.45
CA VAL A 387 -12.08 4.46 -2.46
C VAL A 387 -11.76 5.21 -3.77
N PRO A 388 -10.56 5.12 -4.37
CA PRO A 388 -10.31 5.80 -5.64
C PRO A 388 -11.22 5.30 -6.78
N ALA A 389 -11.49 3.99 -6.84
CA ALA A 389 -12.44 3.42 -7.81
C ALA A 389 -13.88 3.89 -7.53
N LEU A 390 -14.29 3.96 -6.27
CA LEU A 390 -15.60 4.49 -5.88
C LEU A 390 -15.82 5.91 -6.44
N LEU A 391 -14.81 6.77 -6.34
CA LEU A 391 -14.90 8.17 -6.78
C LEU A 391 -14.90 8.34 -8.29
N THR A 392 -14.45 7.36 -9.08
CA THR A 392 -14.65 7.39 -10.55
C THR A 392 -16.14 7.39 -10.90
N ARG A 393 -16.98 6.78 -10.06
CA ARG A 393 -18.43 6.66 -10.23
C ARG A 393 -19.21 7.67 -9.41
N SER A 394 -18.61 8.20 -8.33
CA SER A 394 -19.22 9.22 -7.47
C SER A 394 -18.23 10.37 -7.18
N PRO A 395 -17.88 11.18 -8.20
CA PRO A 395 -16.71 12.06 -8.16
C PRO A 395 -16.81 13.21 -7.16
N GLN A 396 -18.01 13.56 -6.70
CA GLN A 396 -18.24 14.65 -5.75
C GLN A 396 -18.37 14.17 -4.29
N THR A 397 -18.23 12.87 -4.03
CA THR A 397 -18.39 12.33 -2.68
C THR A 397 -17.18 12.70 -1.83
N PRO A 398 -17.34 13.45 -0.73
CA PRO A 398 -16.25 13.77 0.17
C PRO A 398 -15.77 12.51 0.90
N VAL A 399 -14.46 12.40 1.10
CA VAL A 399 -13.84 11.32 1.86
C VAL A 399 -13.37 11.88 3.20
N LEU A 400 -13.84 11.31 4.29
CA LEU A 400 -13.61 11.77 5.66
C LEU A 400 -12.68 10.78 6.36
N ALA A 401 -11.58 11.26 6.93
CA ALA A 401 -10.70 10.40 7.74
C ALA A 401 -9.97 11.24 8.80
N THR A 402 -9.23 10.59 9.69
CA THR A 402 -8.30 11.31 10.56
C THR A 402 -7.16 11.95 9.75
N GLU A 403 -6.50 12.96 10.31
CA GLU A 403 -5.33 13.59 9.69
C GLU A 403 -4.23 12.56 9.37
N ALA A 404 -3.91 11.71 10.34
CA ALA A 404 -2.94 10.64 10.19
C ALA A 404 -3.33 9.63 9.11
N THR A 405 -4.59 9.18 9.09
CA THR A 405 -5.09 8.28 8.03
C THR A 405 -4.98 8.95 6.67
N SER A 406 -5.38 10.22 6.55
CA SER A 406 -5.30 10.98 5.29
C SER A 406 -3.87 11.08 4.75
N ALA A 407 -2.90 11.35 5.62
CA ALA A 407 -1.48 11.39 5.24
C ALA A 407 -0.96 10.04 4.75
N LEU A 408 -1.39 8.94 5.39
CA LEU A 408 -0.99 7.58 5.02
C LEU A 408 -1.64 7.14 3.70
N LEU A 409 -2.90 7.50 3.45
CA LEU A 409 -3.64 7.11 2.25
C LEU A 409 -2.95 7.58 0.97
N ALA A 410 -2.30 8.75 0.97
CA ALA A 410 -1.54 9.21 -0.19
C ALA A 410 -0.45 8.20 -0.60
N THR A 411 0.38 7.76 0.35
CA THR A 411 1.42 6.76 0.07
C THR A 411 0.81 5.41 -0.31
N MET A 412 -0.24 4.98 0.40
CA MET A 412 -0.86 3.67 0.19
C MET A 412 -1.54 3.58 -1.19
N TRP A 413 -2.37 4.57 -1.56
CA TRP A 413 -3.08 4.55 -2.84
C TRP A 413 -2.16 4.70 -4.05
N PHE A 414 -1.10 5.51 -3.98
CA PHE A 414 -0.13 5.58 -5.08
C PHE A 414 0.63 4.27 -5.27
N ASP A 415 0.95 3.55 -4.18
CA ASP A 415 1.55 2.22 -4.31
C ASP A 415 0.56 1.21 -4.90
N SER A 416 -0.70 1.21 -4.43
CA SER A 416 -1.75 0.36 -4.99
C SER A 416 -1.96 0.61 -6.50
N ALA A 417 -2.07 1.87 -6.93
CA ALA A 417 -2.19 2.21 -8.35
C ALA A 417 -1.00 1.72 -9.18
N LYS A 418 0.22 1.81 -8.64
CA LYS A 418 1.44 1.28 -9.27
C LYS A 418 1.43 -0.25 -9.38
N VAL A 419 0.98 -0.94 -8.34
CA VAL A 419 0.85 -2.41 -8.35
C VAL A 419 -0.20 -2.85 -9.37
N LEU A 420 -1.35 -2.17 -9.41
CA LEU A 420 -2.42 -2.45 -10.36
C LEU A 420 -1.96 -2.23 -11.81
N ALA A 421 -1.29 -1.11 -12.10
CA ALA A 421 -0.77 -0.81 -13.43
C ALA A 421 0.24 -1.87 -13.93
N ARG A 422 1.08 -2.43 -13.04
CA ARG A 422 2.01 -3.51 -13.39
C ARG A 422 1.27 -4.79 -13.77
N ARG A 423 0.27 -5.18 -12.99
CA ARG A 423 -0.53 -6.40 -13.27
C ARG A 423 -1.26 -6.31 -14.60
N SER A 424 -1.82 -5.14 -14.93
CA SER A 424 -2.46 -4.91 -16.23
C SER A 424 -1.47 -4.96 -17.41
N ALA A 425 -0.19 -4.66 -17.19
CA ALA A 425 0.84 -4.69 -18.24
C ALA A 425 1.35 -6.12 -18.54
N ASP A 426 1.28 -7.05 -17.59
CA ASP A 426 1.79 -8.43 -17.70
C ASP A 426 0.89 -9.36 -18.56
N GLY A 427 0.04 -8.81 -19.43
CA GLY A 427 -0.81 -9.57 -20.36
C GLY A 427 -2.06 -10.20 -19.74
N GLU A 428 -2.30 -9.98 -18.45
CA GLU A 428 -3.61 -10.22 -17.86
C GLU A 428 -4.56 -9.13 -18.37
N ASN A 429 -5.46 -9.45 -19.30
CA ASN A 429 -6.40 -8.55 -19.99
C ASN A 429 -7.44 -7.89 -19.04
N GLN A 430 -6.99 -7.28 -17.95
CA GLN A 430 -7.76 -6.78 -16.83
C GLN A 430 -7.46 -5.29 -16.65
N THR A 431 -8.48 -4.47 -16.88
CA THR A 431 -8.42 -3.02 -16.66
C THR A 431 -8.23 -2.74 -15.17
N ALA A 432 -7.19 -1.98 -14.82
CA ALA A 432 -6.99 -1.52 -13.46
C ALA A 432 -8.23 -0.70 -12.99
N PRO A 433 -8.73 -0.91 -11.77
CA PRO A 433 -9.93 -0.22 -11.27
C PRO A 433 -9.73 1.29 -11.09
N TYR A 434 -8.48 1.74 -10.97
CA TYR A 434 -8.10 3.15 -10.89
C TYR A 434 -6.62 3.31 -11.23
N GLY A 435 -6.27 4.51 -11.68
CA GLY A 435 -4.91 4.94 -12.00
C GLY A 435 -4.40 6.04 -11.06
N ARG A 436 -3.26 6.63 -11.45
CA ARG A 436 -2.62 7.71 -10.69
C ARG A 436 -3.51 8.97 -10.57
N ASP A 437 -4.24 9.31 -11.63
CA ASP A 437 -5.07 10.51 -11.68
C ASP A 437 -6.31 10.36 -10.78
N ASP A 438 -6.89 9.17 -10.73
CA ASP A 438 -7.99 8.84 -9.81
C ASP A 438 -7.55 8.92 -8.34
N VAL A 439 -6.32 8.50 -8.03
CA VAL A 439 -5.74 8.68 -6.69
C VAL A 439 -5.60 10.17 -6.37
N GLN A 440 -5.14 10.99 -7.32
CA GLN A 440 -5.02 12.42 -7.10
C GLN A 440 -6.40 13.08 -6.88
N HIS A 441 -7.41 12.67 -7.65
CA HIS A 441 -8.80 13.09 -7.43
C HIS A 441 -9.30 12.68 -6.05
N ALA A 442 -9.05 11.44 -5.63
CA ALA A 442 -9.43 10.95 -4.31
C ALA A 442 -8.82 11.76 -3.18
N LEU A 443 -7.53 12.12 -3.31
CA LEU A 443 -6.84 12.99 -2.36
C LEU A 443 -7.42 14.41 -2.33
N HIS A 444 -7.93 14.94 -3.45
CA HIS A 444 -8.62 16.23 -3.46
C HIS A 444 -10.01 16.19 -2.78
N GLN A 445 -10.66 15.03 -2.70
CA GLN A 445 -11.92 14.85 -1.98
C GLN A 445 -11.72 14.61 -0.47
N MET A 446 -10.47 14.48 0.00
CA MET A 446 -10.17 14.21 1.41
C MET A 446 -10.44 15.42 2.32
N HIS A 447 -11.13 15.17 3.42
CA HIS A 447 -11.36 16.10 4.51
C HIS A 447 -10.99 15.44 5.83
N THR A 448 -10.21 16.14 6.65
CA THR A 448 -9.74 15.62 7.93
C THR A 448 -10.75 15.88 9.04
N LEU A 449 -10.97 14.86 9.89
CA LEU A 449 -11.79 14.96 11.09
C LEU A 449 -10.94 14.64 12.33
N PRO A 450 -10.94 15.51 13.36
CA PRO A 450 -10.28 15.20 14.62
C PRO A 450 -11.11 14.21 15.44
N PHE A 451 -10.44 13.47 16.31
CA PHE A 451 -11.09 12.60 17.28
C PHE A 451 -12.00 13.39 18.24
N GLY A 452 -13.12 12.79 18.66
CA GLY A 452 -14.04 13.32 19.67
C GLY A 452 -14.88 14.52 19.24
N ARG A 453 -14.82 14.92 17.95
CA ARG A 453 -15.63 16.01 17.42
C ARG A 453 -16.75 15.46 16.55
N ARG A 454 -17.98 15.89 16.83
CA ARG A 454 -19.15 15.58 15.99
C ARG A 454 -19.11 16.36 14.68
N HIS A 455 -19.43 15.67 13.59
CA HIS A 455 -19.56 16.22 12.25
C HIS A 455 -20.90 15.82 11.65
N ARG A 456 -21.67 16.79 11.16
CA ARG A 456 -23.02 16.55 10.62
C ARG A 456 -22.98 16.29 9.13
N ILE A 457 -23.67 15.25 8.69
CA ILE A 457 -23.82 14.85 7.29
C ILE A 457 -25.31 14.59 7.08
N GLY A 458 -26.04 15.55 6.50
CA GLY A 458 -27.49 15.42 6.33
C GLY A 458 -28.21 15.13 7.65
N ALA A 459 -28.89 13.98 7.72
CA ALA A 459 -29.61 13.50 8.91
C ALA A 459 -28.73 12.76 9.93
N LEU A 460 -27.44 12.55 9.63
CA LEU A 460 -26.49 11.83 10.47
C LEU A 460 -25.54 12.80 11.19
N GLU A 461 -25.09 12.44 12.38
CA GLU A 461 -23.90 13.02 13.02
C GLU A 461 -22.89 11.92 13.27
N ILE A 462 -21.63 12.13 12.88
CA ILE A 462 -20.55 11.18 13.08
C ILE A 462 -19.50 11.71 14.06
N GLU A 463 -18.85 10.81 14.80
CA GLU A 463 -17.73 11.12 15.68
C GLU A 463 -16.67 10.02 15.55
N LEU A 464 -15.40 10.42 15.39
CA LEU A 464 -14.28 9.48 15.33
C LEU A 464 -13.67 9.29 16.72
N PHE A 465 -13.31 8.07 17.09
CA PHE A 465 -12.56 7.78 18.32
C PHE A 465 -11.41 6.82 18.06
N ARG A 466 -10.38 6.82 18.91
CA ARG A 466 -9.14 6.05 18.69
C ARG A 466 -9.39 4.54 18.76
N ALA A 467 -9.01 3.82 17.71
CA ALA A 467 -9.19 2.36 17.61
C ALA A 467 -7.99 1.53 18.09
N GLY A 468 -6.80 2.15 18.22
CA GLY A 468 -5.58 1.50 18.73
C GLY A 468 -4.90 0.48 17.81
N HIS A 469 -5.34 0.39 16.55
CA HIS A 469 -4.84 -0.58 15.57
C HIS A 469 -3.56 -0.11 14.85
N VAL A 470 -3.64 1.01 14.12
CA VAL A 470 -2.51 1.71 13.47
C VAL A 470 -2.63 3.22 13.68
N VAL A 471 -1.58 3.98 13.35
CA VAL A 471 -1.58 5.44 13.49
C VAL A 471 -2.74 6.04 12.68
N GLY A 472 -3.59 6.82 13.36
CA GLY A 472 -4.79 7.41 12.77
C GLY A 472 -6.03 6.53 12.75
N ALA A 473 -5.94 5.24 13.13
CA ALA A 473 -7.07 4.33 13.10
C ALA A 473 -8.22 4.80 14.02
N ALA A 474 -9.41 4.79 13.46
CA ALA A 474 -10.61 5.31 14.10
C ALA A 474 -11.77 4.32 14.08
N GLY A 475 -12.45 4.19 15.22
CA GLY A 475 -13.84 3.76 15.23
C GLY A 475 -14.76 4.94 14.91
N VAL A 476 -15.93 4.65 14.37
CA VAL A 476 -16.91 5.64 13.91
C VAL A 476 -18.20 5.46 14.71
N ILE A 477 -18.62 6.49 15.42
CA ILE A 477 -19.93 6.56 16.06
C ILE A 477 -20.85 7.30 15.11
N VAL A 478 -22.01 6.73 14.81
CA VAL A 478 -23.03 7.33 13.95
C VAL A 478 -24.31 7.53 14.74
N HIS A 479 -24.80 8.77 14.79
CA HIS A 479 -26.04 9.15 15.43
C HIS A 479 -27.10 9.52 14.39
N ALA A 480 -28.34 9.09 14.62
CA ALA A 480 -29.53 9.66 13.97
C ALA A 480 -30.65 9.84 15.01
N GLY A 481 -30.84 11.07 15.47
CA GLY A 481 -31.70 11.33 16.63
C GLY A 481 -31.16 10.61 17.88
N ASP A 482 -32.00 9.80 18.52
CA ASP A 482 -31.63 9.05 19.71
C ASP A 482 -30.93 7.71 19.41
N GLN A 483 -30.98 7.25 18.15
CA GLN A 483 -30.34 6.01 17.74
C GLN A 483 -28.84 6.19 17.52
N ARG A 484 -28.08 5.15 17.83
CA ARG A 484 -26.62 5.15 17.80
C ARG A 484 -26.07 3.81 17.33
N VAL A 485 -25.20 3.87 16.32
CA VAL A 485 -24.44 2.73 15.82
C VAL A 485 -22.95 3.02 15.99
N VAL A 486 -22.17 2.02 16.39
CA VAL A 486 -20.71 2.10 16.46
C VAL A 486 -20.13 1.13 15.45
N VAL A 487 -19.28 1.62 14.55
CA VAL A 487 -18.45 0.81 13.66
C VAL A 487 -17.04 0.82 14.20
N SER A 488 -16.50 -0.33 14.59
CA SER A 488 -15.19 -0.40 15.25
C SER A 488 -14.03 -0.06 14.31
N GLY A 489 -14.14 -0.40 13.03
CA GLY A 489 -12.97 -0.64 12.18
C GLY A 489 -12.14 -1.80 12.75
N ASP A 490 -10.86 -1.85 12.45
CA ASP A 490 -9.92 -2.72 13.14
C ASP A 490 -9.47 -2.09 14.46
N VAL A 491 -9.43 -2.89 15.52
CA VAL A 491 -9.22 -2.39 16.89
C VAL A 491 -8.18 -3.19 17.65
N SER A 492 -7.48 -2.55 18.58
CA SER A 492 -6.65 -3.25 19.56
C SER A 492 -6.71 -2.56 20.91
N ARG A 493 -6.77 -3.34 22.00
CA ARG A 493 -6.63 -2.80 23.37
C ARG A 493 -5.18 -2.72 23.82
N SER A 494 -4.33 -3.58 23.27
CA SER A 494 -2.92 -3.65 23.63
C SER A 494 -2.18 -2.40 23.13
N GLU A 495 -1.54 -1.69 24.05
CA GLU A 495 -0.66 -0.59 23.70
C GLU A 495 0.52 -1.06 22.84
N GLN A 496 0.84 -0.25 21.84
CA GLN A 496 1.90 -0.43 20.87
C GLN A 496 2.87 0.75 20.99
N ARG A 497 4.10 0.60 20.49
CA ARG A 497 5.12 1.66 20.54
C ARG A 497 4.76 2.79 19.57
N THR A 498 3.98 2.46 18.55
CA THR A 498 3.48 3.42 17.56
C THR A 498 2.11 4.01 17.89
N VAL A 499 1.28 3.31 18.67
CA VAL A 499 -0.10 3.71 19.01
C VAL A 499 -0.56 3.18 20.37
N GLY A 500 -1.34 3.97 21.10
CA GLY A 500 -2.03 3.49 22.31
C GLY A 500 -3.17 2.52 21.97
N GLY A 501 -3.78 1.91 22.99
CA GLY A 501 -4.97 1.08 22.82
C GLY A 501 -6.24 1.87 22.48
N ILE A 502 -7.30 1.16 22.09
CA ILE A 502 -8.65 1.72 21.90
C ILE A 502 -9.11 2.47 23.15
N VAL A 503 -9.71 3.63 22.93
CA VAL A 503 -10.34 4.44 23.99
C VAL A 503 -11.80 4.60 23.65
N VAL A 504 -12.67 3.80 24.27
CA VAL A 504 -14.13 3.88 24.07
C VAL A 504 -14.67 5.13 24.76
N PRO A 505 -15.17 6.13 24.01
CA PRO A 505 -15.70 7.36 24.60
C PRO A 505 -17.11 7.15 25.16
N GLU A 506 -17.56 8.06 26.02
CA GLU A 506 -18.94 8.03 26.55
C GLU A 506 -19.99 8.12 25.45
N SER A 507 -19.68 8.86 24.37
CA SER A 507 -20.50 8.96 23.16
C SER A 507 -20.68 7.62 22.43
N ALA A 508 -19.88 6.59 22.69
CA ALA A 508 -20.06 5.25 22.12
C ALA A 508 -20.90 4.32 23.02
N ARG A 509 -21.00 4.61 24.32
CA ARG A 509 -21.65 3.71 25.29
C ARG A 509 -23.16 3.62 25.09
N GLY A 510 -23.71 2.42 25.29
CA GLY A 510 -25.14 2.16 25.18
C GLY A 510 -25.67 2.27 23.75
N ALA A 511 -24.82 2.02 22.75
CA ALA A 511 -25.22 1.99 21.35
C ALA A 511 -26.31 0.94 21.08
N ASP A 512 -27.16 1.17 20.08
CA ASP A 512 -28.14 0.18 19.64
C ASP A 512 -27.44 -0.99 18.95
N LEU A 513 -26.42 -0.69 18.14
CA LEU A 513 -25.63 -1.68 17.44
C LEU A 513 -24.13 -1.36 17.51
N LEU A 514 -23.33 -2.38 17.78
CA LEU A 514 -21.89 -2.38 17.59
C LEU A 514 -21.52 -3.32 16.43
N LEU A 515 -21.00 -2.78 15.33
CA LEU A 515 -20.29 -3.54 14.31
C LEU A 515 -18.85 -3.71 14.77
N LEU A 516 -18.46 -4.94 15.07
CA LEU A 516 -17.17 -5.28 15.66
C LEU A 516 -16.37 -6.17 14.70
N GLU A 517 -15.11 -5.82 14.45
CA GLU A 517 -14.18 -6.71 13.75
C GLU A 517 -14.04 -8.06 14.45
N SER A 518 -13.70 -9.10 13.70
CA SER A 518 -13.66 -10.47 14.21
C SER A 518 -12.44 -11.26 13.74
N THR A 519 -11.36 -10.56 13.39
CA THR A 519 -10.13 -11.14 12.82
C THR A 519 -9.55 -12.25 13.70
N TYR A 520 -9.45 -12.03 15.01
CA TYR A 520 -8.97 -13.02 15.99
C TYR A 520 -10.07 -13.56 16.91
N ALA A 521 -11.34 -13.42 16.50
CA ALA A 521 -12.47 -13.92 17.27
C ALA A 521 -12.41 -15.46 17.47
N GLY A 522 -11.88 -16.18 16.47
CA GLY A 522 -11.67 -17.63 16.49
C GLY A 522 -10.27 -18.12 16.88
N ALA A 523 -9.32 -17.23 17.17
CA ALA A 523 -7.91 -17.58 17.32
C ALA A 523 -7.53 -18.35 18.61
N GLY A 524 -8.52 -18.69 19.44
CA GLY A 524 -8.29 -19.32 20.74
C GLY A 524 -7.57 -18.40 21.72
N ARG A 525 -6.87 -18.99 22.69
CA ARG A 525 -6.08 -18.22 23.67
C ARG A 525 -4.76 -17.79 23.03
N MET A 526 -4.55 -16.48 22.95
CA MET A 526 -3.30 -15.89 22.47
C MET A 526 -2.43 -15.45 23.66
N ALA A 527 -1.12 -15.53 23.50
CA ALA A 527 -0.19 -14.99 24.49
C ALA A 527 -0.36 -13.46 24.58
N PRO A 528 -0.23 -12.86 25.77
CA PRO A 528 -0.19 -11.42 25.89
C PRO A 528 0.91 -10.82 25.02
N ARG A 529 0.63 -9.67 24.40
CA ARG A 529 1.54 -9.04 23.43
C ARG A 529 2.97 -8.86 23.94
N HIS A 530 3.14 -8.46 25.20
CA HIS A 530 4.47 -8.26 25.79
C HIS A 530 5.28 -9.56 25.88
N VAL A 531 4.63 -10.71 26.06
CA VAL A 531 5.27 -12.04 26.05
C VAL A 531 5.74 -12.36 24.63
N ALA A 532 4.86 -12.24 23.64
CA ALA A 532 5.21 -12.47 22.23
C ALA A 532 6.34 -11.54 21.75
N ALA A 533 6.37 -10.29 22.21
CA ALA A 533 7.44 -9.34 21.92
C ALA A 533 8.77 -9.79 22.55
N ALA A 534 8.76 -10.23 23.80
CA ALA A 534 9.97 -10.74 24.47
C ALA A 534 10.50 -12.02 23.81
N GLU A 535 9.62 -12.91 23.35
CA GLU A 535 9.99 -14.10 22.59
C GLU A 535 10.66 -13.74 21.25
N LEU A 536 10.10 -12.76 20.52
CA LEU A 536 10.69 -12.26 19.29
C LEU A 536 12.09 -11.66 19.56
N VAL A 537 12.22 -10.79 20.55
CA VAL A 537 13.50 -10.17 20.93
C VAL A 537 14.52 -11.25 21.25
N THR A 538 14.14 -12.26 22.03
CA THR A 538 15.03 -13.38 22.41
C THR A 538 15.51 -14.14 21.18
N ALA A 539 14.61 -14.47 20.25
CA ALA A 539 14.97 -15.18 19.03
C ALA A 539 15.87 -14.34 18.11
N VAL A 540 15.57 -13.05 17.96
CA VAL A 540 16.41 -12.12 17.17
C VAL A 540 17.79 -11.99 17.80
N ALA A 541 17.88 -11.87 19.13
CA ALA A 541 19.14 -11.79 19.85
C ALA A 541 19.98 -13.06 19.67
N ALA A 542 19.36 -14.24 19.73
CA ALA A 542 20.04 -15.51 19.53
C ALA A 542 20.70 -15.60 18.15
N VAL A 543 19.98 -15.24 17.09
CA VAL A 543 20.50 -15.25 15.71
C VAL A 543 21.59 -14.19 15.51
N THR A 544 21.35 -12.95 15.97
CA THR A 544 22.26 -11.82 15.70
C THR A 544 23.54 -11.90 16.54
N SER A 545 23.48 -12.37 17.79
CA SER A 545 24.67 -12.60 18.63
C SER A 545 25.61 -13.68 18.08
N ALA A 546 25.08 -14.65 17.31
CA ALA A 546 25.86 -15.63 16.57
C ALA A 546 26.44 -15.10 15.23
N GLY A 547 26.27 -13.79 14.96
CA GLY A 547 26.70 -13.15 13.71
C GLY A 547 25.76 -13.43 12.52
N GLY A 548 24.55 -13.92 12.79
CA GLY A 548 23.53 -14.23 11.80
C GLY A 548 22.74 -13.01 11.30
N ARG A 549 21.83 -13.25 10.36
CA ARG A 549 20.92 -12.26 9.77
C ARG A 549 19.48 -12.70 9.99
N VAL A 550 18.59 -11.78 10.34
CA VAL A 550 17.17 -12.05 10.53
C VAL A 550 16.33 -11.32 9.50
N LEU A 551 15.43 -12.03 8.82
CA LEU A 551 14.34 -11.45 8.04
C LEU A 551 13.06 -11.45 8.86
N ILE A 552 12.39 -10.30 8.89
CA ILE A 552 11.04 -10.15 9.43
C ILE A 552 10.13 -9.69 8.28
N PRO A 553 9.37 -10.59 7.64
CA PRO A 553 8.35 -10.17 6.70
C PRO A 553 7.25 -9.42 7.47
N ALA A 554 6.98 -8.18 7.08
CA ALA A 554 5.94 -7.36 7.70
C ALA A 554 5.11 -6.60 6.66
N PHE A 555 3.85 -6.33 7.00
CA PHE A 555 3.05 -5.37 6.25
C PHE A 555 3.65 -3.96 6.38
N ALA A 556 3.51 -3.17 5.31
CA ALA A 556 4.12 -1.85 5.22
C ALA A 556 3.61 -0.88 6.29
N LEU A 557 2.32 -1.02 6.63
CA LEU A 557 1.59 -0.18 7.55
C LEU A 557 1.40 -0.87 8.91
N GLY A 558 1.92 -0.26 9.97
CA GLY A 558 1.77 -0.67 11.36
C GLY A 558 2.89 -1.59 11.83
N ARG A 559 2.88 -2.85 11.37
CA ARG A 559 3.72 -3.91 11.94
C ARG A 559 5.22 -3.68 11.77
N ALA A 560 5.63 -3.16 10.61
CA ALA A 560 7.05 -2.90 10.34
C ALA A 560 7.63 -1.86 11.32
N GLN A 561 6.90 -0.77 11.55
CA GLN A 561 7.33 0.32 12.43
C GLN A 561 7.37 -0.13 13.89
N GLU A 562 6.34 -0.85 14.32
CA GLU A 562 6.23 -1.38 15.68
C GLU A 562 7.35 -2.35 16.04
N VAL A 563 7.67 -3.28 15.14
CA VAL A 563 8.76 -4.24 15.35
C VAL A 563 10.12 -3.53 15.32
N ALA A 564 10.30 -2.53 14.44
CA ALA A 564 11.52 -1.75 14.40
C ALA A 564 11.80 -1.05 15.74
N LEU A 565 10.80 -0.38 16.32
CA LEU A 565 10.93 0.26 17.64
C LEU A 565 11.18 -0.76 18.74
N THR A 566 10.41 -1.84 18.79
CA THR A 566 10.56 -2.91 19.78
C THR A 566 11.98 -3.48 19.80
N LEU A 567 12.54 -3.76 18.61
CA LEU A 567 13.90 -4.30 18.49
C LEU A 567 14.97 -3.23 18.75
N ALA A 568 14.77 -1.99 18.33
CA ALA A 568 15.73 -0.92 18.56
C ALA A 568 15.87 -0.59 20.06
N GLU A 569 14.76 -0.62 20.80
CA GLU A 569 14.74 -0.44 22.26
C GLU A 569 15.44 -1.60 22.98
N ALA A 570 15.11 -2.85 22.61
CA ALA A 570 15.59 -4.03 23.31
C ALA A 570 17.00 -4.47 22.89
N LEU A 571 17.42 -4.17 21.65
CA LEU A 571 18.68 -4.61 21.04
C LEU A 571 19.41 -3.40 20.42
N PRO A 572 19.90 -2.44 21.23
CA PRO A 572 20.44 -1.17 20.76
C PRO A 572 21.75 -1.31 19.96
N ASP A 573 22.37 -2.49 19.95
CA ASP A 573 23.58 -2.77 19.17
C ASP A 573 23.32 -3.46 17.84
N VAL A 574 22.08 -3.90 17.60
CA VAL A 574 21.70 -4.60 16.37
C VAL A 574 21.35 -3.60 15.28
N ASP A 575 21.98 -3.76 14.12
CA ASP A 575 21.63 -3.00 12.93
C ASP A 575 20.30 -3.51 12.35
N ILE A 576 19.35 -2.59 12.14
CA ILE A 576 18.00 -2.87 11.62
C ILE A 576 17.83 -2.13 10.29
N ARG A 577 17.37 -2.83 9.26
CA ARG A 577 17.06 -2.26 7.94
C ARG A 577 15.57 -2.36 7.65
N ILE A 578 14.98 -1.29 7.11
CA ILE A 578 13.58 -1.29 6.65
C ILE A 578 13.57 -1.19 5.12
N ASP A 579 12.98 -2.17 4.45
CA ASP A 579 12.95 -2.28 2.99
C ASP A 579 11.51 -2.35 2.44
N GLY A 580 11.34 -1.92 1.19
CA GLY A 580 10.05 -1.87 0.50
C GLY A 580 9.16 -0.71 0.94
N LEU A 581 7.85 -0.87 0.77
CA LEU A 581 6.88 0.19 1.07
C LEU A 581 6.91 0.59 2.56
N ALA A 582 7.32 -0.32 3.44
CA ALA A 582 7.52 -0.04 4.86
C ALA A 582 8.45 1.15 5.10
N ARG A 583 9.48 1.37 4.25
CA ARG A 583 10.35 2.54 4.34
C ARG A 583 9.54 3.83 4.20
N ASP A 584 8.76 3.93 3.13
CA ASP A 584 8.06 5.16 2.77
C ASP A 584 6.96 5.47 3.78
N VAL A 585 6.25 4.43 4.24
CA VAL A 585 5.28 4.54 5.35
C VAL A 585 5.94 4.94 6.67
N THR A 586 7.15 4.45 6.97
CA THR A 586 7.89 4.85 8.18
C THR A 586 8.19 6.35 8.18
N SER A 587 8.55 6.92 7.02
CA SER A 587 8.76 8.37 6.89
C SER A 587 7.48 9.17 7.18
N VAL A 588 6.30 8.64 6.86
CA VAL A 588 5.01 9.27 7.21
C VAL A 588 4.73 9.11 8.70
N TYR A 589 5.05 7.95 9.31
CA TYR A 589 4.90 7.73 10.75
C TYR A 589 5.70 8.74 11.58
N GLU A 590 6.95 9.06 11.20
CA GLU A 590 7.77 10.03 11.94
C GLU A 590 7.23 11.48 11.90
N GLN A 591 6.28 11.77 11.01
CA GLN A 591 5.56 13.05 10.96
C GLN A 591 4.37 13.08 11.91
N GLN A 592 3.97 11.92 12.46
CA GLN A 592 2.85 11.78 13.37
C GLN A 592 3.33 11.87 14.83
N THR A 593 2.36 12.12 15.71
CA THR A 593 2.59 12.10 17.16
C THR A 593 2.57 10.66 17.66
N GLY A 594 3.58 10.28 18.45
CA GLY A 594 3.64 8.99 19.13
C GLY A 594 2.58 8.86 20.24
N PRO A 595 2.45 7.67 20.85
CA PRO A 595 1.42 7.38 21.86
C PRO A 595 1.48 8.33 23.07
N ASP A 596 2.69 8.74 23.49
CA ASP A 596 2.89 9.63 24.64
C ASP A 596 2.70 11.12 24.32
N GLY A 597 2.23 11.47 23.12
CA GLY A 597 2.11 12.86 22.68
C GLY A 597 3.43 13.48 22.17
N GLY A 598 4.53 12.72 22.22
CA GLY A 598 5.86 13.13 21.74
C GLY A 598 6.12 12.81 20.26
N PRO A 599 7.24 13.29 19.70
CA PRO A 599 7.63 12.95 18.33
C PRO A 599 8.00 11.48 18.20
N MET A 600 7.51 10.83 17.14
CA MET A 600 7.91 9.47 16.79
C MET A 600 9.25 9.49 16.04
N ARG A 601 10.21 8.66 16.49
CA ARG A 601 11.54 8.51 15.90
C ARG A 601 11.84 7.03 15.71
N ILE A 602 11.62 6.57 14.48
CA ILE A 602 11.81 5.17 14.09
C ILE A 602 13.16 5.02 13.40
N PHE A 603 13.52 5.92 12.48
CA PHE A 603 14.84 5.93 11.88
C PHE A 603 15.86 6.57 12.82
N GLY A 604 17.08 6.04 12.78
CA GLY A 604 18.15 6.48 13.65
C GLY A 604 19.49 5.82 13.32
N PRO A 605 20.47 5.87 14.23
CA PRO A 605 21.79 5.30 13.99
C PRO A 605 21.73 3.79 13.67
N ARG A 606 20.82 3.06 14.31
CA ARG A 606 20.66 1.60 14.20
C ARG A 606 19.58 1.17 13.23
N VAL A 607 18.48 1.93 13.11
CA VAL A 607 17.37 1.66 12.20
C VAL A 607 17.52 2.51 10.95
N ARG A 608 17.78 1.90 9.79
CA ARG A 608 18.06 2.60 8.54
C ARG A 608 17.15 2.14 7.40
N ALA A 609 16.68 3.08 6.61
CA ALA A 609 16.00 2.81 5.36
C ALA A 609 16.94 2.14 4.34
N VAL A 610 16.45 1.11 3.65
CA VAL A 610 17.08 0.63 2.42
C VAL A 610 16.70 1.61 1.30
N PRO A 611 17.65 2.23 0.58
CA PRO A 611 17.35 3.16 -0.50
C PRO A 611 16.43 2.54 -1.56
N PRO A 612 15.62 3.34 -2.28
CA PRO A 612 14.88 2.86 -3.44
C PRO A 612 15.81 2.10 -4.40
N ASN A 613 15.38 0.92 -4.86
CA ASN A 613 16.17 -0.01 -5.68
C ASN A 613 17.47 -0.56 -5.04
N GLY A 614 17.76 -0.21 -3.78
CA GLY A 614 18.97 -0.62 -3.06
C GLY A 614 18.89 -1.98 -2.37
N THR A 615 17.84 -2.78 -2.60
CA THR A 615 17.66 -4.09 -1.94
C THR A 615 18.82 -5.04 -2.24
N SER A 616 19.29 -5.15 -3.49
CA SER A 616 20.39 -6.04 -3.85
C SER A 616 21.70 -5.64 -3.16
N ASP A 617 21.98 -4.34 -3.10
CA ASP A 617 23.15 -3.82 -2.38
C ASP A 617 23.02 -4.04 -0.87
N ALA A 618 21.82 -3.86 -0.31
CA ALA A 618 21.57 -4.10 1.09
C ALA A 618 21.79 -5.58 1.46
N ILE A 619 21.31 -6.50 0.62
CA ILE A 619 21.58 -7.95 0.74
C ILE A 619 23.09 -8.22 0.73
N GLY A 620 23.80 -7.63 -0.23
CA GLY A 620 25.25 -7.82 -0.40
C GLY A 620 26.10 -7.20 0.70
N ASN A 621 25.56 -6.23 1.47
CA ASN A 621 26.30 -5.47 2.47
C ASN A 621 25.94 -5.80 3.93
N LEU A 622 24.72 -6.26 4.21
CA LEU A 622 24.32 -6.62 5.56
C LEU A 622 25.03 -7.92 5.98
N ARG A 623 25.96 -7.82 6.92
CA ARG A 623 26.75 -8.96 7.44
C ARG A 623 26.04 -9.68 8.57
N SER A 624 25.53 -8.91 9.53
CA SER A 624 24.70 -9.36 10.64
C SER A 624 23.69 -8.26 10.97
N GLY A 625 22.54 -8.62 11.50
CA GLY A 625 21.47 -7.70 11.86
C GLY A 625 20.10 -8.16 11.39
N VAL A 626 19.15 -7.24 11.41
CA VAL A 626 17.74 -7.49 11.08
C VAL A 626 17.37 -6.73 9.81
N VAL A 627 16.56 -7.35 8.97
CA VAL A 627 15.83 -6.67 7.90
C VAL A 627 14.33 -6.90 8.08
N ILE A 628 13.58 -5.80 8.10
CA ILE A 628 12.12 -5.77 8.08
C ILE A 628 11.71 -5.39 6.67
N ALA A 629 11.02 -6.28 5.97
CA ALA A 629 10.72 -6.10 4.55
C ALA A 629 9.28 -6.47 4.20
N THR A 630 8.73 -5.76 3.21
CA THR A 630 7.41 -6.06 2.62
C THR A 630 7.52 -7.10 1.49
N SER A 631 6.56 -7.99 1.26
CA SER A 631 5.25 -8.09 1.93
C SER A 631 5.24 -9.04 3.15
N GLY A 632 4.34 -8.77 4.10
CA GLY A 632 4.23 -9.51 5.37
C GLY A 632 3.84 -10.97 5.26
N MET A 633 3.28 -11.39 4.12
CA MET A 633 2.89 -12.77 3.85
C MET A 633 3.81 -13.48 2.85
N LEU A 634 4.96 -12.89 2.54
CA LEU A 634 5.92 -13.40 1.54
C LEU A 634 5.32 -13.61 0.16
N THR A 635 4.31 -12.82 -0.22
CA THR A 635 3.64 -12.91 -1.52
C THR A 635 4.45 -12.29 -2.65
N ALA A 636 5.18 -11.20 -2.36
CA ALA A 636 5.90 -10.41 -3.35
C ALA A 636 6.91 -9.45 -2.69
N GLY A 637 7.64 -8.72 -3.51
CA GLY A 637 8.45 -7.58 -3.07
C GLY A 637 9.80 -7.96 -2.44
N PRO A 638 10.46 -7.01 -1.74
CA PRO A 638 11.78 -7.24 -1.15
C PRO A 638 11.83 -8.40 -0.15
N ALA A 639 10.77 -8.70 0.60
CA ALA A 639 10.76 -9.80 1.55
C ALA A 639 11.06 -11.15 0.88
N VAL A 640 10.53 -11.38 -0.33
CA VAL A 640 10.82 -12.59 -1.12
C VAL A 640 12.28 -12.62 -1.59
N ARG A 641 12.83 -11.46 -1.98
CA ARG A 641 14.25 -11.35 -2.38
C ARG A 641 15.18 -11.63 -1.21
N TRP A 642 14.89 -11.09 -0.03
CA TRP A 642 15.62 -11.41 1.19
C TRP A 642 15.47 -12.88 1.59
N ALA A 643 14.26 -13.44 1.50
CA ALA A 643 13.99 -14.83 1.85
C ALA A 643 14.80 -15.80 0.97
N ARG A 644 14.97 -15.51 -0.32
CA ARG A 644 15.77 -16.32 -1.24
C ARG A 644 17.21 -16.50 -0.76
N GLU A 645 17.79 -15.46 -0.16
CA GLU A 645 19.17 -15.44 0.31
C GLU A 645 19.33 -15.94 1.74
N LEU A 646 18.32 -15.71 2.58
CA LEU A 646 18.41 -16.03 4.02
C LEU A 646 17.93 -17.45 4.32
N LEU A 647 16.90 -17.96 3.65
CA LEU A 647 16.37 -19.30 3.94
C LEU A 647 17.41 -20.42 3.81
N PRO A 648 18.35 -20.42 2.84
CA PRO A 648 19.40 -21.43 2.74
C PRO A 648 20.53 -21.31 3.78
N ASP A 649 20.64 -20.18 4.49
CA ASP A 649 21.73 -19.95 5.47
C ASP A 649 21.33 -20.49 6.84
N PRO A 650 22.01 -21.52 7.38
CA PRO A 650 21.67 -22.10 8.69
C PRO A 650 21.96 -21.16 9.87
N ARG A 651 22.67 -20.03 9.64
CA ARG A 651 22.90 -19.00 10.66
C ARG A 651 21.86 -17.89 10.59
N ALA A 652 20.93 -17.94 9.64
CA ALA A 652 19.90 -16.93 9.48
C ALA A 652 18.61 -17.33 10.21
N GLY A 653 17.73 -16.34 10.37
CA GLY A 653 16.39 -16.54 10.89
C GLY A 653 15.34 -15.82 10.04
N LEU A 654 14.12 -16.36 9.99
CA LEU A 654 12.93 -15.74 9.43
C LEU A 654 11.82 -15.76 10.48
N MET A 655 11.44 -14.58 10.95
CA MET A 655 10.49 -14.43 12.06
C MET A 655 9.18 -13.82 11.56
N VAL A 656 8.14 -14.64 11.44
CA VAL A 656 6.80 -14.20 11.05
C VAL A 656 6.10 -13.57 12.26
N VAL A 657 5.74 -12.30 12.15
CA VAL A 657 5.23 -11.50 13.28
C VAL A 657 3.73 -11.15 13.18
N GLY A 658 3.11 -11.36 12.02
CA GLY A 658 1.73 -10.95 11.74
C GLY A 658 0.82 -12.13 11.40
N TYR A 659 -0.46 -11.82 11.18
CA TYR A 659 -1.41 -12.75 10.59
C TYR A 659 -0.92 -13.26 9.22
N GLN A 660 -1.29 -14.50 8.89
CA GLN A 660 -0.98 -15.15 7.63
C GLN A 660 -2.27 -15.84 7.16
N ASP A 661 -2.75 -15.50 5.97
CA ASP A 661 -3.81 -16.28 5.34
C ASP A 661 -3.35 -17.73 5.14
N GLU A 662 -4.26 -18.69 5.29
CA GLU A 662 -3.95 -20.13 5.21
C GLU A 662 -3.26 -20.51 3.88
N ASP A 663 -3.68 -19.86 2.79
CA ASP A 663 -3.13 -20.07 1.44
C ASP A 663 -1.82 -19.30 1.16
N SER A 664 -1.38 -18.46 2.10
CA SER A 664 -0.23 -17.59 1.87
C SER A 664 1.11 -18.36 1.84
N PRO A 665 2.12 -17.86 1.11
CA PRO A 665 3.47 -18.43 1.15
C PRO A 665 4.07 -18.47 2.55
N GLY A 666 3.82 -17.47 3.39
CA GLY A 666 4.32 -17.48 4.76
C GLY A 666 3.67 -18.54 5.64
N ALA A 667 2.36 -18.80 5.50
CA ALA A 667 1.70 -19.92 6.20
C ALA A 667 2.29 -21.28 5.79
N ARG A 668 2.48 -21.51 4.47
CA ARG A 668 3.11 -22.74 3.97
C ARG A 668 4.55 -22.91 4.46
N LEU A 669 5.31 -21.82 4.56
CA LEU A 669 6.68 -21.86 5.06
C LEU A 669 6.73 -22.23 6.55
N LEU A 670 5.82 -21.67 7.36
CA LEU A 670 5.69 -22.04 8.78
C LEU A 670 5.35 -23.53 8.93
N ALA A 671 4.35 -24.01 8.20
CA ALA A 671 3.97 -25.44 8.22
C ALA A 671 5.12 -26.36 7.80
N LEU A 672 5.90 -25.97 6.79
CA LEU A 672 7.09 -26.72 6.37
C LEU A 672 8.14 -26.77 7.49
N ALA A 673 8.38 -25.65 8.17
CA ALA A 673 9.33 -25.59 9.27
C ALA A 673 8.90 -26.46 10.46
N GLU A 674 7.61 -26.45 10.81
CA GLU A 674 7.01 -27.30 11.83
C GLU A 674 7.11 -28.80 11.48
N ALA A 675 7.03 -29.15 10.19
CA ALA A 675 7.20 -30.51 9.68
C ALA A 675 8.66 -30.99 9.63
N GLY A 676 9.63 -30.19 10.11
CA GLY A 676 11.05 -30.55 10.14
C GLY A 676 11.90 -29.96 9.00
N GLY A 677 11.33 -29.02 8.22
CA GLY A 677 12.03 -28.31 7.15
C GLY A 677 12.04 -29.05 5.81
N GLY A 678 12.80 -28.54 4.85
CA GLY A 678 12.89 -29.13 3.52
C GLY A 678 13.18 -28.10 2.42
N TYR A 679 12.60 -28.31 1.25
CA TYR A 679 12.67 -27.35 0.15
C TYR A 679 11.37 -26.56 0.06
N PHE A 680 11.48 -25.24 -0.08
CA PHE A 680 10.37 -24.34 -0.23
C PHE A 680 10.41 -23.66 -1.60
N GLU A 681 9.25 -23.52 -2.23
CA GLU A 681 9.11 -22.79 -3.48
C GLU A 681 8.69 -21.35 -3.18
N LEU A 682 9.62 -20.42 -3.40
CA LEU A 682 9.34 -19.00 -3.22
C LEU A 682 8.53 -18.45 -4.41
N PRO A 683 7.54 -17.58 -4.17
CA PRO A 683 6.83 -16.90 -5.25
C PRO A 683 7.77 -16.10 -6.13
N THR A 684 7.43 -15.98 -7.40
CA THR A 684 8.23 -15.26 -8.37
C THR A 684 7.53 -14.02 -8.85
N VAL A 685 8.17 -12.87 -8.59
CA VAL A 685 7.82 -11.59 -9.20
C VAL A 685 8.86 -11.20 -10.27
N ASP A 686 10.10 -11.73 -10.20
CA ASP A 686 11.22 -11.36 -11.08
C ASP A 686 12.14 -12.56 -11.44
N GLY A 687 11.61 -13.72 -11.88
CA GLY A 687 12.45 -14.86 -12.32
C GLY A 687 11.75 -16.22 -12.37
N PRO A 688 12.48 -17.33 -12.63
CA PRO A 688 11.93 -18.69 -12.49
C PRO A 688 11.75 -19.05 -11.01
N PRO A 689 10.71 -19.83 -10.64
CA PRO A 689 10.46 -20.22 -9.26
C PRO A 689 11.74 -20.80 -8.65
N SER A 690 12.21 -20.15 -7.58
CA SER A 690 13.44 -20.57 -6.92
C SER A 690 13.07 -21.53 -5.81
N LYS A 691 13.27 -22.83 -6.07
CA LYS A 691 13.24 -23.86 -5.04
C LYS A 691 14.47 -23.69 -4.15
N VAL A 692 14.25 -23.30 -2.90
CA VAL A 692 15.32 -23.04 -1.91
C VAL A 692 15.26 -24.07 -0.80
N ARG A 693 16.42 -24.51 -0.30
CA ARG A 693 16.49 -25.29 0.93
C ARG A 693 16.21 -24.35 2.11
N VAL A 694 15.32 -24.75 3.01
CA VAL A 694 15.06 -24.07 4.27
C VAL A 694 15.99 -24.66 5.33
N ALA A 695 17.08 -23.94 5.62
CA ALA A 695 18.04 -24.24 6.67
C ALA A 695 18.03 -23.19 7.80
N ALA A 696 17.55 -21.98 7.52
CA ALA A 696 17.35 -20.93 8.50
C ALA A 696 16.33 -21.31 9.58
N GLN A 697 16.47 -20.72 10.77
CA GLN A 697 15.45 -20.80 11.81
C GLN A 697 14.19 -20.09 11.33
N VAL A 698 13.04 -20.75 11.33
CA VAL A 698 11.74 -20.14 11.01
C VAL A 698 10.88 -20.17 12.25
N GLY A 699 10.30 -19.02 12.63
CA GLY A 699 9.49 -18.88 13.84
C GLY A 699 8.26 -18.00 13.63
N ARG A 700 7.22 -18.25 14.43
CA ARG A 700 6.00 -17.44 14.49
C ARG A 700 5.92 -16.72 15.83
N TYR A 701 5.63 -15.42 15.79
CA TYR A 701 5.52 -14.55 16.96
C TYR A 701 4.21 -13.78 16.87
N GLY A 702 3.34 -13.93 17.88
CA GLY A 702 1.98 -13.39 17.89
C GLY A 702 1.90 -11.89 18.13
N LEU A 703 2.45 -11.08 17.23
CA LEU A 703 2.35 -9.63 17.26
C LEU A 703 1.28 -9.16 16.27
N GLY A 704 0.07 -9.67 16.34
CA GLY A 704 -1.04 -9.12 15.55
C GLY A 704 -1.37 -7.67 15.96
N ALA A 705 -1.93 -6.88 15.05
CA ALA A 705 -2.43 -5.53 15.35
C ALA A 705 -3.93 -5.51 15.72
N HIS A 706 -4.59 -6.68 15.73
CA HIS A 706 -6.01 -6.82 16.02
C HIS A 706 -6.22 -7.29 17.46
N ALA A 707 -7.41 -6.99 17.98
CA ALA A 707 -7.83 -7.41 19.30
C ALA A 707 -8.04 -8.94 19.34
N THR A 708 -7.48 -9.57 20.36
CA THR A 708 -7.76 -10.97 20.70
C THR A 708 -9.23 -11.16 21.09
N ALA A 709 -9.74 -12.39 21.09
CA ALA A 709 -11.11 -12.68 21.55
C ALA A 709 -11.39 -12.16 22.99
N ASP A 710 -10.38 -12.14 23.87
CA ASP A 710 -10.51 -11.58 25.21
C ASP A 710 -10.64 -10.05 25.19
N GLU A 711 -9.84 -9.37 24.36
CA GLU A 711 -9.91 -7.93 24.17
C GLU A 711 -11.21 -7.50 23.47
N LEU A 712 -11.66 -8.24 22.45
CA LEU A 712 -12.95 -8.03 21.78
C LEU A 712 -14.10 -8.16 22.77
N THR A 713 -14.05 -9.14 23.68
CA THR A 713 -15.05 -9.28 24.76
C THR A 713 -15.04 -8.03 25.65
N ALA A 714 -13.88 -7.55 26.06
CA ALA A 714 -13.79 -6.33 26.88
C ALA A 714 -14.32 -5.10 26.14
N ILE A 715 -14.08 -4.98 24.83
CA ILE A 715 -14.65 -3.91 23.99
C ILE A 715 -16.18 -3.98 23.97
N THR A 716 -16.77 -5.18 23.81
CA THR A 716 -18.24 -5.33 23.86
C THR A 716 -18.80 -4.87 25.21
N THR A 717 -18.12 -5.16 26.31
CA THR A 717 -18.52 -4.70 27.65
C THR A 717 -18.36 -3.19 27.81
N ASP A 718 -17.27 -2.60 27.32
CA ASP A 718 -17.03 -1.16 27.42
C ASP A 718 -18.05 -0.35 26.61
N VAL A 719 -18.40 -0.80 25.40
CA VAL A 719 -19.44 -0.17 24.58
C VAL A 719 -20.82 -0.45 25.16
N GLY A 720 -21.09 -1.66 25.67
CA GLY A 720 -22.39 -2.03 26.25
C GLY A 720 -23.53 -1.88 25.24
N ALA A 721 -23.31 -2.28 23.99
CA ALA A 721 -24.33 -2.18 22.94
C ALA A 721 -25.48 -3.16 23.16
N LYS A 722 -26.70 -2.82 22.71
CA LYS A 722 -27.86 -3.73 22.77
C LYS A 722 -27.60 -4.98 21.92
N GLU A 723 -27.09 -4.78 20.71
CA GLU A 723 -26.74 -5.84 19.77
C GLU A 723 -25.31 -5.69 19.23
N VAL A 724 -24.66 -6.81 18.95
CA VAL A 724 -23.34 -6.86 18.29
C VAL A 724 -23.47 -7.58 16.96
N MET A 725 -23.02 -6.94 15.89
CA MET A 725 -22.83 -7.56 14.57
C MET A 725 -21.33 -7.82 14.37
N LEU A 726 -20.98 -9.06 14.06
CA LEU A 726 -19.59 -9.40 13.74
C LEU A 726 -19.34 -9.16 12.26
N VAL A 727 -18.26 -8.45 11.98
CA VAL A 727 -17.75 -8.15 10.63
C VAL A 727 -16.26 -8.42 10.58
N HIS A 728 -15.63 -8.34 9.42
CA HIS A 728 -14.19 -8.46 9.22
C HIS A 728 -13.58 -9.68 9.91
N GLY A 729 -13.97 -10.88 9.45
CA GLY A 729 -13.51 -12.13 10.05
C GLY A 729 -14.22 -13.34 9.47
N GLU A 730 -13.67 -14.52 9.71
CA GLU A 730 -14.14 -15.76 9.08
C GLU A 730 -15.38 -16.35 9.76
N PRO A 731 -16.25 -17.09 9.02
CA PRO A 731 -17.53 -17.57 9.54
C PRO A 731 -17.38 -18.45 10.79
N ARG A 732 -16.38 -19.33 10.81
CA ARG A 732 -16.12 -20.24 11.94
C ARG A 732 -15.66 -19.49 13.19
N GLY A 733 -14.81 -18.49 13.02
CA GLY A 733 -14.36 -17.64 14.11
C GLY A 733 -15.51 -16.81 14.69
N GLN A 734 -16.34 -16.25 13.81
CA GLN A 734 -17.53 -15.51 14.18
C GLN A 734 -18.55 -16.37 14.93
N GLU A 735 -18.81 -17.61 14.49
CA GLU A 735 -19.71 -18.54 15.19
C GLU A 735 -19.24 -18.83 16.62
N THR A 736 -17.94 -19.14 16.75
CA THR A 736 -17.31 -19.43 18.03
C THR A 736 -17.43 -18.25 18.98
N PHE A 737 -17.18 -17.04 18.47
CA PHE A 737 -17.24 -15.83 19.27
C PHE A 737 -18.66 -15.40 19.60
N ARG A 738 -19.63 -15.61 18.70
CA ARG A 738 -21.06 -15.38 18.97
C ARG A 738 -21.54 -16.25 20.13
N SER A 739 -21.14 -17.53 20.15
CA SER A 739 -21.42 -18.43 21.28
C SER A 739 -20.81 -17.89 22.59
N ARG A 740 -19.59 -17.34 22.53
CA ARG A 740 -18.91 -16.72 23.68
C ARG A 740 -19.63 -15.46 24.19
N LEU A 741 -20.19 -14.65 23.29
CA LEU A 741 -20.99 -13.46 23.62
C LEU A 741 -22.35 -13.86 24.21
N ALA A 742 -23.02 -14.86 23.64
CA ALA A 742 -24.29 -15.38 24.13
C ALA A 742 -24.20 -15.90 25.57
N LEU A 743 -23.11 -16.61 25.91
CA LEU A 743 -22.83 -17.05 27.29
C LEU A 743 -22.67 -15.90 28.31
N ARG A 744 -22.43 -14.68 27.82
CA ARG A 744 -22.33 -13.45 28.64
C ARG A 744 -23.60 -12.62 28.61
N GLY A 745 -24.67 -13.10 27.96
CA GLY A 745 -25.93 -12.39 27.80
C GLY A 745 -25.87 -11.23 26.81
N GLN A 746 -24.82 -11.13 25.99
CA GLN A 746 -24.71 -10.11 24.96
C GLN A 746 -25.56 -10.50 23.74
N GLY A 747 -26.50 -9.64 23.35
CA GLY A 747 -27.29 -9.80 22.12
C GLY A 747 -26.40 -9.71 20.89
N THR A 748 -26.64 -10.57 19.91
CA THR A 748 -25.88 -10.61 18.64
C THR A 748 -26.83 -10.71 17.45
N VAL A 749 -26.50 -10.04 16.37
CA VAL A 749 -27.22 -10.12 15.08
C VAL A 749 -26.32 -10.71 14.01
N LEU A 750 -26.94 -11.38 13.03
CA LEU A 750 -26.21 -11.87 11.87
C LEU A 750 -25.81 -10.71 10.96
N THR A 751 -24.68 -10.87 10.30
CA THR A 751 -24.18 -9.95 9.29
C THR A 751 -25.18 -9.79 8.15
N GLY A 752 -25.41 -8.55 7.72
CA GLY A 752 -26.34 -8.25 6.62
C GLY A 752 -27.01 -6.90 6.80
N GLY A 753 -28.35 -6.90 6.73
CA GLY A 753 -29.17 -5.72 6.97
C GLY A 753 -29.59 -5.60 8.44
N TRP A 754 -29.53 -4.40 9.00
CA TRP A 754 -30.06 -4.08 10.33
C TRP A 754 -30.89 -2.80 10.27
N ARG A 755 -31.92 -2.72 11.11
CA ARG A 755 -32.81 -1.56 11.25
C ARG A 755 -33.11 -1.37 12.73
N GLY A 756 -32.87 -0.15 13.23
CA GLY A 756 -33.02 0.18 14.65
C GLY A 756 -34.44 0.47 15.10
#